data_AF-A0A4W3JR07-F1
#
_entry.id   AF-A0A4W3JR07-F1
#
_cell.length_a   1.000
_cell.length_b   1.000
_cell.length_c   1.000
_cell.angle_alpha   90.00
_cell.angle_beta   90.00
_cell.angle_gamma   90.00
#
_symmetry.space_group_name_H-M   'P 1'
#
loop_
_entity.id
_entity.type
_entity.pdbx_description
1 polymer ?
#
loop_
_entity_poly.entity_id
_entity_poly.type
_entity_poly.pdbx_seq_one_letter_code
_entity_poly.pdbx_strand_id
1 'polypeptide(L)'
;MPAPVRLRELIRTIRAARTQAEERDVIQKECALIRSSFREEDNTYRCRNVAKLIYMHMLGYPAHFGQLECLKLIASQRFTDKRIGYLGAMLLLDERQDVHLLMTNCLKNDLSHSTQFVQGLALCTLGCMGSSDMCRDLAGEVEKLLKNSNSYIRKKAALAAVHVIRKVPELLEMFLPATKNLLNDKNHGVLHAAVVLVIEMCKHSPDTHAYFRKVHPVVPQLVKSLKNLIMSGYSPEHDVSGISDPFLQVQILRLLRILGKSDDESSEQMNDILAQVATNTETSKNVGNAILYETVLTVMDIKSESGLRVLAVNILGRFLLNNDKNIRYVALTSLLKMVQTDHNAVQRHRSTIVDCLTDLDVSIKRRAMDLCFALVNGSNVRGMMKELLYFLDHCDPEFKADCASGIFLAAEKYAPNKRWHIDTIMRVLTTAGSFVRDDSVPLLILLISNANSLHAYIVQKLYQAIRVDASQQPLVQVAVWCIGEYGDLLLSGEFEDETPVQVTEDEVLDVLEQILHSNLSLLTTREYALTAIMKLSTRLQNSTNRIRKAVSIYGSSLDVELQQRAVEYSALFMRFDHMRSRNKIKINGKFSNGALIQDILFQVNNLLDLLGDSNINPARSVPQESKVPQTGGELLDLLGGLNLAGEKVFYRMRNPLLFPNSIVESFNIADIPSIIAYDQNGLKIEFSFERSKANLNMLFITLRASNSTETDMNNFVLQAAVPKSFQLQLMSPSGSTVPAVNSGAVTQIMRVLNSQKHPLRMRLKLTYSHREAPIEVMSEVNEFPPQAWE
;
A
#
# COMPACT_ATOMS: atom_id res chain seq x y z
N MET A 1 -22.19 -17.92 44.65
CA MET A 1 -22.50 -18.58 43.36
C MET A 1 -21.83 -19.95 43.30
N PRO A 2 -22.32 -20.93 42.52
CA PRO A 2 -21.59 -22.17 42.28
C PRO A 2 -20.23 -21.87 41.62
N ALA A 3 -19.24 -22.74 41.89
CA ALA A 3 -17.88 -22.56 41.38
C ALA A 3 -17.88 -22.45 39.84
N PRO A 4 -17.23 -21.42 39.25
CA PRO A 4 -17.13 -21.27 37.81
C PRO A 4 -16.52 -22.51 37.14
N VAL A 5 -17.11 -22.91 36.01
CA VAL A 5 -16.63 -24.08 35.24
C VAL A 5 -15.18 -23.90 34.81
N ARG A 6 -14.45 -25.02 34.73
CA ARG A 6 -13.05 -25.05 34.29
C ARG A 6 -12.97 -24.84 32.78
N LEU A 7 -11.84 -24.30 32.30
CA LEU A 7 -11.58 -24.07 30.87
C LEU A 7 -11.85 -25.31 30.00
N ARG A 8 -11.38 -26.49 30.41
CA ARG A 8 -11.58 -27.74 29.65
C ARG A 8 -13.06 -28.15 29.54
N GLU A 9 -13.88 -27.78 30.53
CA GLU A 9 -15.31 -28.06 30.50
C GLU A 9 -16.00 -27.16 29.47
N LEU A 10 -15.70 -25.86 29.49
CA LEU A 10 -16.20 -24.92 28.48
C LEU A 10 -15.82 -25.37 27.06
N ILE A 11 -14.55 -25.75 26.85
CA ILE A 11 -14.09 -26.27 25.54
C ILE A 11 -14.89 -27.51 25.15
N ARG A 12 -15.21 -28.42 26.09
CA ARG A 12 -16.03 -29.59 25.79
C ARG A 12 -17.45 -29.21 25.38
N THR A 13 -18.07 -28.26 26.08
CA THR A 13 -19.42 -27.77 25.76
C THR A 13 -19.45 -27.08 24.39
N ILE A 14 -18.46 -26.22 24.09
CA ILE A 14 -18.34 -25.54 22.79
C ILE A 14 -18.14 -26.58 21.67
N ARG A 15 -17.30 -27.60 21.88
CA ARG A 15 -17.12 -28.69 20.91
C ARG A 15 -18.35 -29.58 20.74
N ALA A 16 -19.29 -29.57 21.68
CA ALA A 16 -20.54 -30.31 21.59
C ALA A 16 -21.64 -29.54 20.83
N ALA A 17 -21.45 -28.23 20.63
CA ALA A 17 -22.38 -27.43 19.84
C ALA A 17 -22.38 -27.89 18.38
N ARG A 18 -23.58 -28.09 17.81
CA ARG A 18 -23.75 -28.61 16.44
C ARG A 18 -23.83 -27.49 15.40
N THR A 19 -24.20 -26.29 15.85
CA THR A 19 -24.38 -25.12 14.98
C THR A 19 -23.63 -23.92 15.55
N GLN A 20 -23.23 -22.99 14.68
CA GLN A 20 -22.59 -21.75 15.11
C GLN A 20 -23.53 -20.87 15.97
N ALA A 21 -24.85 -21.00 15.80
CA ALA A 21 -25.83 -20.30 16.64
C ALA A 21 -25.85 -20.87 18.07
N GLU A 22 -25.87 -22.19 18.21
CA GLU A 22 -25.77 -22.86 19.51
C GLU A 22 -24.43 -22.55 20.21
N GLU A 23 -23.34 -22.52 19.45
CA GLU A 23 -22.03 -22.10 19.96
C GLU A 23 -22.07 -20.66 20.50
N ARG A 24 -22.67 -19.73 19.75
CA ARG A 24 -22.88 -18.33 20.17
C ARG A 24 -23.68 -18.25 21.46
N ASP A 25 -24.75 -19.02 21.61
CA ASP A 25 -25.59 -19.01 22.80
C ASP A 25 -24.84 -19.51 24.03
N VAL A 26 -24.06 -20.61 23.88
CA VAL A 26 -23.19 -21.13 24.95
C VAL A 26 -22.16 -20.09 25.37
N ILE A 27 -21.53 -19.41 24.40
CA ILE A 27 -20.52 -18.39 24.67
C ILE A 27 -21.13 -17.16 25.32
N GLN A 28 -22.28 -16.68 24.87
CA GLN A 28 -22.97 -15.55 25.49
C GLN A 28 -23.37 -15.85 26.94
N LYS A 29 -23.88 -17.07 27.19
CA LYS A 29 -24.23 -17.52 28.54
C LYS A 29 -23.02 -17.54 29.45
N GLU A 30 -21.89 -18.09 28.99
CA GLU A 30 -20.67 -18.14 29.78
C GLU A 30 -20.02 -16.75 29.95
N CYS A 31 -20.04 -15.90 28.92
CA CYS A 31 -19.61 -14.50 28.99
C CYS A 31 -20.42 -13.70 30.02
N ALA A 32 -21.73 -13.95 30.15
CA ALA A 32 -22.56 -13.33 31.18
C ALA A 32 -22.12 -13.75 32.59
N LEU A 33 -21.80 -15.04 32.80
CA LEU A 33 -21.27 -15.54 34.06
C LEU A 33 -19.89 -14.92 34.38
N ILE A 34 -19.00 -14.83 33.38
CA ILE A 34 -17.68 -14.21 33.54
C ILE A 34 -17.81 -12.73 33.91
N ARG A 35 -18.67 -11.96 33.22
CA ARG A 35 -18.92 -10.54 33.54
C ARG A 35 -19.46 -10.34 34.95
N SER A 36 -20.37 -11.22 35.38
CA SER A 36 -20.92 -11.19 36.74
C SER A 36 -19.83 -11.47 37.78
N SER A 37 -18.98 -12.47 37.53
CA SER A 37 -17.86 -12.81 38.41
C SER A 37 -16.77 -11.72 38.47
N PHE A 38 -16.51 -11.01 37.37
CA PHE A 38 -15.60 -9.85 37.37
C PHE A 38 -16.14 -8.69 38.20
N ARG A 39 -17.47 -8.48 38.19
CA ARG A 39 -18.11 -7.47 39.03
C ARG A 39 -18.01 -7.78 40.53
N GLU A 40 -17.92 -9.06 40.88
CA GLU A 40 -17.75 -9.52 42.27
C GLU A 40 -16.30 -9.43 42.76
N GLU A 41 -15.34 -9.07 41.90
CA GLU A 41 -13.91 -8.96 42.23
C GLU A 41 -13.27 -10.24 42.82
N ASP A 42 -13.78 -11.39 42.41
CA ASP A 42 -13.36 -12.71 42.89
C ASP A 42 -11.91 -13.07 42.48
N ASN A 43 -10.97 -12.90 43.41
CA ASN A 43 -9.55 -13.23 43.20
C ASN A 43 -9.29 -14.73 42.94
N THR A 44 -10.17 -15.62 43.43
CA THR A 44 -9.97 -17.08 43.37
C THR A 44 -10.18 -17.67 41.97
N TYR A 45 -11.17 -17.17 41.24
CA TYR A 45 -11.57 -17.72 39.95
C TYR A 45 -11.22 -16.82 38.75
N ARG A 46 -10.71 -15.60 39.00
CA ARG A 46 -10.28 -14.66 37.95
C ARG A 46 -9.35 -15.31 36.93
N CYS A 47 -8.36 -16.08 37.38
CA CYS A 47 -7.42 -16.79 36.50
C CYS A 47 -8.12 -17.76 35.53
N ARG A 48 -9.13 -18.51 35.99
CA ARG A 48 -9.90 -19.43 35.13
C ARG A 48 -10.85 -18.68 34.19
N ASN A 49 -11.47 -17.62 34.68
CA ASN A 49 -12.40 -16.80 33.92
C ASN A 49 -11.69 -16.05 32.79
N VAL A 50 -10.53 -15.46 33.06
CA VAL A 50 -9.68 -14.85 32.03
C VAL A 50 -9.18 -15.90 31.04
N ALA A 51 -8.77 -17.09 31.48
CA ALA A 51 -8.36 -18.15 30.56
C ALA A 51 -9.51 -18.61 29.63
N LYS A 52 -10.74 -18.71 30.14
CA LYS A 52 -11.95 -18.95 29.31
C LYS A 52 -12.19 -17.82 28.32
N LEU A 53 -12.04 -16.58 28.77
CA LEU A 53 -12.21 -15.41 27.93
C LEU A 53 -11.17 -15.34 26.81
N ILE A 54 -9.90 -15.65 27.09
CA ILE A 54 -8.84 -15.75 26.07
C ILE A 54 -9.20 -16.81 25.01
N TYR A 55 -9.75 -17.96 25.44
CA TYR A 55 -10.20 -18.98 24.49
C TYR A 55 -11.36 -18.49 23.62
N MET A 56 -12.34 -17.79 24.18
CA MET A 56 -13.42 -17.18 23.41
C MET A 56 -12.91 -16.11 22.44
N HIS A 57 -11.91 -15.33 22.84
CA HIS A 57 -11.25 -14.36 21.97
C HIS A 57 -10.55 -15.05 20.79
N MET A 58 -9.90 -16.19 21.02
CA MET A 58 -9.28 -17.00 19.96
C MET A 58 -10.30 -17.55 18.96
N LEU A 59 -11.56 -17.77 19.38
CA LEU A 59 -12.67 -18.13 18.50
C LEU A 59 -13.26 -16.92 17.74
N GLY A 60 -12.78 -15.70 18.01
CA GLY A 60 -13.22 -14.46 17.35
C GLY A 60 -14.32 -13.68 18.08
N TYR A 61 -14.66 -14.04 19.32
CA TYR A 61 -15.68 -13.34 20.10
C TYR A 61 -15.11 -12.11 20.84
N PRO A 62 -15.94 -11.08 21.10
CA PRO A 62 -15.50 -9.86 21.76
C PRO A 62 -15.14 -10.10 23.24
N ALA A 63 -13.93 -9.67 23.63
CA ALA A 63 -13.35 -9.91 24.96
C ALA A 63 -12.83 -8.63 25.65
N HIS A 64 -13.21 -7.45 25.17
CA HIS A 64 -12.69 -6.14 25.63
C HIS A 64 -12.83 -5.93 27.15
N PHE A 65 -13.92 -6.42 27.75
CA PHE A 65 -14.19 -6.24 29.18
C PHE A 65 -13.20 -6.99 30.10
N GLY A 66 -12.42 -7.94 29.59
CA GLY A 66 -11.42 -8.66 30.37
C GLY A 66 -10.02 -8.02 30.40
N GLN A 67 -9.79 -6.94 29.66
CA GLN A 67 -8.47 -6.31 29.53
C GLN A 67 -7.94 -5.83 30.89
N LEU A 68 -8.76 -5.14 31.69
CA LEU A 68 -8.38 -4.67 33.02
C LEU A 68 -8.14 -5.83 34.00
N GLU A 69 -8.90 -6.92 33.85
CA GLU A 69 -8.74 -8.12 34.68
C GLU A 69 -7.40 -8.83 34.41
N CYS A 70 -6.88 -8.77 33.19
CA CYS A 70 -5.53 -9.22 32.88
C CYS A 70 -4.48 -8.42 33.65
N LEU A 71 -4.63 -7.09 33.77
CA LEU A 71 -3.70 -6.25 34.54
C LEU A 71 -3.76 -6.57 36.03
N LYS A 72 -4.95 -6.81 36.58
CA LYS A 72 -5.10 -7.28 37.97
C LYS A 72 -4.41 -8.63 38.19
N LEU A 73 -4.49 -9.55 37.21
CA LEU A 73 -3.78 -10.83 37.28
C LEU A 73 -2.25 -10.66 37.18
N ILE A 74 -1.75 -9.71 36.39
CA ILE A 74 -0.33 -9.37 36.34
C ILE A 74 0.14 -8.82 37.70
N ALA A 75 -0.66 -7.99 38.36
CA ALA A 75 -0.35 -7.47 39.69
C ALA A 75 -0.43 -8.52 40.82
N SER A 76 -0.98 -9.72 40.56
CA SER A 76 -1.06 -10.80 41.55
C SER A 76 0.32 -11.33 41.93
N GLN A 77 0.47 -11.84 43.16
CA GLN A 77 1.71 -12.48 43.65
C GLN A 77 1.83 -13.94 43.19
N ARG A 78 0.73 -14.57 42.76
CA ARG A 78 0.75 -15.98 42.34
C ARG A 78 1.30 -16.11 40.94
N PHE A 79 2.28 -17.01 40.75
CA PHE A 79 2.89 -17.26 39.44
C PHE A 79 1.86 -17.69 38.38
N THR A 80 0.87 -18.51 38.74
CA THR A 80 -0.17 -18.96 37.79
C THR A 80 -1.03 -17.80 37.30
N ASP A 81 -1.36 -16.85 38.17
CA ASP A 81 -2.15 -15.67 37.83
C ASP A 81 -1.34 -14.74 36.93
N LYS A 82 -0.08 -14.45 37.28
CA LYS A 82 0.84 -13.69 36.43
C LYS A 82 0.99 -14.32 35.05
N ARG A 83 1.14 -15.64 34.96
CA ARG A 83 1.29 -16.36 33.68
C ARG A 83 0.07 -16.18 32.77
N ILE A 84 -1.15 -16.29 33.32
CA ILE A 84 -2.38 -16.08 32.55
C ILE A 84 -2.60 -14.59 32.26
N GLY A 85 -2.28 -13.71 33.21
CA GLY A 85 -2.35 -12.26 33.05
C GLY A 85 -1.46 -11.76 31.91
N TYR A 86 -0.19 -12.18 31.88
CA TYR A 86 0.75 -11.83 30.80
C TYR A 86 0.36 -12.42 29.45
N LEU A 87 -0.15 -13.65 29.41
CA LEU A 87 -0.70 -14.23 28.17
C LEU A 87 -1.91 -13.44 27.67
N GLY A 88 -2.82 -13.09 28.57
CA GLY A 88 -4.00 -12.29 28.24
C GLY A 88 -3.62 -10.88 27.79
N ALA A 89 -2.60 -10.27 28.40
CA ALA A 89 -2.08 -8.99 27.97
C ALA A 89 -1.53 -9.03 26.53
N MET A 90 -0.73 -10.03 26.18
CA MET A 90 -0.20 -10.19 24.82
C MET A 90 -1.28 -10.42 23.73
N LEU A 91 -2.47 -10.89 24.12
CA LEU A 91 -3.55 -11.22 23.18
C LEU A 91 -4.66 -10.17 23.14
N LEU A 92 -4.98 -9.55 24.27
CA LEU A 92 -6.14 -8.65 24.42
C LEU A 92 -5.77 -7.18 24.45
N LEU A 93 -4.50 -6.83 24.74
CA LEU A 93 -4.05 -5.44 24.79
C LEU A 93 -3.38 -5.05 23.47
N ASP A 94 -3.87 -3.98 22.88
CA ASP A 94 -3.29 -3.35 21.71
C ASP A 94 -2.58 -2.04 22.07
N GLU A 95 -1.67 -1.58 21.22
CA GLU A 95 -0.95 -0.30 21.38
C GLU A 95 -1.88 0.92 21.45
N ARG A 96 -3.14 0.79 21.03
CA ARG A 96 -4.12 1.89 20.99
C ARG A 96 -4.82 2.16 22.33
N GLN A 97 -4.65 1.31 23.34
CA GLN A 97 -5.39 1.42 24.60
C GLN A 97 -4.57 2.13 25.69
N ASP A 98 -5.17 3.08 26.42
CA ASP A 98 -4.50 3.91 27.45
C ASP A 98 -4.01 3.16 28.71
N VAL A 99 -4.07 1.83 28.73
CA VAL A 99 -3.70 1.01 29.89
C VAL A 99 -2.20 0.71 30.00
N HIS A 100 -1.38 1.25 29.09
CA HIS A 100 0.07 1.00 29.02
C HIS A 100 0.83 1.47 30.26
N LEU A 101 0.43 2.58 30.90
CA LEU A 101 1.11 3.11 32.10
C LEU A 101 1.08 2.10 33.27
N LEU A 102 -0.08 1.48 33.50
CA LEU A 102 -0.24 0.45 34.55
C LEU A 102 0.62 -0.78 34.23
N MET A 103 0.70 -1.12 32.95
CA MET A 103 1.50 -2.25 32.48
C MET A 103 3.00 -1.99 32.63
N THR A 104 3.49 -0.78 32.33
CA THR A 104 4.89 -0.38 32.51
C THR A 104 5.33 -0.56 33.96
N ASN A 105 4.51 -0.09 34.91
CA ASN A 105 4.83 -0.23 36.34
C ASN A 105 4.87 -1.71 36.77
N CYS A 106 3.87 -2.50 36.36
CA CYS A 106 3.84 -3.92 36.67
C CYS A 106 5.04 -4.68 36.08
N LEU A 107 5.40 -4.37 34.83
CA LEU A 107 6.57 -4.94 34.18
C LEU A 107 7.86 -4.55 34.91
N LYS A 108 8.04 -3.29 35.29
CA LYS A 108 9.24 -2.84 36.03
C LYS A 108 9.42 -3.61 37.34
N ASN A 109 8.33 -3.80 38.08
CA ASN A 109 8.34 -4.59 39.31
C ASN A 109 8.66 -6.06 39.05
N ASP A 110 8.09 -6.65 37.99
CA ASP A 110 8.31 -8.06 37.66
C ASP A 110 9.68 -8.34 37.03
N LEU A 111 10.31 -7.35 36.38
CA LEU A 111 11.70 -7.42 35.88
C LEU A 111 12.72 -7.47 37.03
N SER A 112 12.41 -6.87 38.18
CA SER A 112 13.24 -6.92 39.39
C SER A 112 12.88 -8.07 40.35
N HIS A 113 11.93 -8.93 39.98
CA HIS A 113 11.45 -10.02 40.82
C HIS A 113 12.52 -11.11 41.06
N SER A 114 12.52 -11.73 42.23
CA SER A 114 13.51 -12.76 42.63
C SER A 114 13.49 -14.02 41.74
N THR A 115 12.32 -14.38 41.25
CA THR A 115 12.12 -15.59 40.44
C THR A 115 12.37 -15.34 38.96
N GLN A 116 13.34 -16.06 38.38
CA GLN A 116 13.71 -15.97 36.96
C GLN A 116 12.54 -16.19 35.98
N PHE A 117 11.55 -17.00 36.34
CA PHE A 117 10.40 -17.27 35.48
C PHE A 117 9.44 -16.08 35.40
N VAL A 118 9.31 -15.28 36.46
CA VAL A 118 8.50 -14.05 36.46
C VAL A 118 9.17 -12.99 35.61
N GLN A 119 10.48 -12.78 35.80
CA GLN A 119 11.29 -11.93 34.92
C GLN A 119 11.20 -12.38 33.46
N GLY A 120 11.21 -13.70 33.22
CA GLY A 120 11.07 -14.29 31.91
C GLY A 120 9.69 -14.10 31.24
N LEU A 121 8.62 -13.92 32.03
CA LEU A 121 7.28 -13.55 31.54
C LEU A 121 7.22 -12.06 31.20
N ALA A 122 7.77 -11.21 32.07
CA ALA A 122 7.85 -9.77 31.84
C ALA A 122 8.67 -9.45 30.57
N LEU A 123 9.86 -10.03 30.42
CA LEU A 123 10.69 -9.89 29.21
C LEU A 123 10.01 -10.44 27.95
N CYS A 124 9.26 -11.54 28.06
CA CYS A 124 8.52 -12.09 26.94
C CYS A 124 7.42 -11.12 26.48
N THR A 125 6.67 -10.58 27.43
CA THR A 125 5.57 -9.67 27.15
C THR A 125 6.09 -8.37 26.54
N LEU A 126 7.15 -7.80 27.13
CA LEU A 126 7.82 -6.62 26.59
C LEU A 126 8.36 -6.87 25.17
N GLY A 127 8.96 -8.03 24.92
CA GLY A 127 9.50 -8.39 23.61
C GLY A 127 8.46 -8.73 22.53
N CYS A 128 7.19 -8.96 22.91
CA CYS A 128 6.11 -9.26 21.96
C CYS A 128 5.22 -8.05 21.66
N MET A 129 4.84 -7.28 22.69
CA MET A 129 3.83 -6.22 22.59
C MET A 129 4.28 -4.87 23.18
N GLY A 130 5.57 -4.71 23.49
CA GLY A 130 6.08 -3.47 24.07
C GLY A 130 5.80 -2.27 23.15
N SER A 131 5.08 -1.28 23.67
CA SER A 131 4.89 0.03 23.02
C SER A 131 6.19 0.84 23.02
N SER A 132 6.30 1.86 22.17
CA SER A 132 7.46 2.77 22.12
C SER A 132 7.76 3.40 23.48
N ASP A 133 6.73 3.79 24.22
CA ASP A 133 6.90 4.47 25.53
C ASP A 133 7.36 3.48 26.60
N MET A 134 6.75 2.29 26.63
CA MET A 134 7.18 1.20 27.52
C MET A 134 8.63 0.81 27.26
N CYS A 135 9.04 0.77 25.99
CA CYS A 135 10.41 0.48 25.60
C CYS A 135 11.39 1.55 26.09
N ARG A 136 11.02 2.85 26.05
CA ARG A 136 11.83 3.94 26.61
C ARG A 136 12.00 3.81 28.12
N ASP A 137 10.90 3.57 28.84
CA ASP A 137 10.89 3.49 30.29
C ASP A 137 11.62 2.25 30.85
N LEU A 138 11.58 1.14 30.12
CA LEU A 138 12.13 -0.15 30.57
C LEU A 138 13.50 -0.49 29.96
N ALA A 139 14.01 0.30 29.00
CA ALA A 139 15.29 0.02 28.33
C ALA A 139 16.46 -0.19 29.31
N GLY A 140 16.56 0.66 30.34
CA GLY A 140 17.62 0.54 31.35
C GLY A 140 17.55 -0.77 32.15
N GLU A 141 16.34 -1.25 32.46
CA GLU A 141 16.16 -2.53 33.17
C GLU A 141 16.49 -3.72 32.26
N VAL A 142 16.15 -3.64 30.96
CA VAL A 142 16.53 -4.66 29.98
C VAL A 142 18.05 -4.74 29.82
N GLU A 143 18.74 -3.59 29.74
CA GLU A 143 20.21 -3.54 29.67
C GLU A 143 20.86 -4.16 30.91
N LYS A 144 20.31 -3.89 32.09
CA LYS A 144 20.77 -4.48 33.35
C LYS A 144 20.59 -6.00 33.37
N LEU A 145 19.43 -6.51 32.93
CA LEU A 145 19.16 -7.95 32.87
C LEU A 145 20.00 -8.66 31.79
N LEU A 146 20.44 -7.95 30.76
CA LEU A 146 21.33 -8.48 29.73
C LEU A 146 22.73 -8.80 30.28
N LYS A 147 23.17 -8.08 31.33
CA LYS A 147 24.45 -8.30 32.03
C LYS A 147 24.40 -9.40 33.11
N ASN A 148 23.23 -10.00 33.37
CA ASN A 148 23.07 -11.06 34.36
C ASN A 148 23.78 -12.36 33.94
N SER A 149 24.24 -13.20 34.87
CA SER A 149 24.93 -14.47 34.54
C SER A 149 23.97 -15.56 34.04
N ASN A 150 22.69 -15.49 34.39
CA ASN A 150 21.72 -16.52 34.06
C ASN A 150 21.38 -16.55 32.55
N SER A 151 21.73 -17.65 31.88
CA SER A 151 21.48 -17.87 30.45
C SER A 151 19.99 -17.85 30.06
N TYR A 152 19.08 -18.26 30.96
CA TYR A 152 17.64 -18.22 30.70
C TYR A 152 17.11 -16.79 30.55
N ILE A 153 17.61 -15.87 31.38
CA ILE A 153 17.23 -14.46 31.37
C ILE A 153 17.91 -13.76 30.20
N ARG A 154 19.22 -13.99 30.01
CA ARG A 154 19.99 -13.32 28.95
C ARG A 154 19.44 -13.53 27.56
N LYS A 155 19.05 -14.76 27.18
CA LYS A 155 18.46 -15.02 25.86
C LYS A 155 17.16 -14.24 25.63
N LYS A 156 16.34 -14.07 26.67
CA LYS A 156 15.09 -13.30 26.62
C LYS A 156 15.36 -11.79 26.63
N ALA A 157 16.31 -11.34 27.45
CA ALA A 157 16.71 -9.93 27.52
C ALA A 157 17.31 -9.47 26.19
N ALA A 158 18.12 -10.30 25.52
CA ALA A 158 18.67 -9.98 24.20
C ALA A 158 17.58 -9.82 23.14
N LEU A 159 16.58 -10.73 23.10
CA LEU A 159 15.44 -10.61 22.18
C LEU A 159 14.51 -9.44 22.54
N ALA A 160 14.33 -9.15 23.83
CA ALA A 160 13.60 -7.97 24.27
C ALA A 160 14.33 -6.68 23.85
N ALA A 161 15.67 -6.64 23.94
CA ALA A 161 16.46 -5.52 23.44
C ALA A 161 16.32 -5.36 21.91
N VAL A 162 16.23 -6.46 21.15
CA VAL A 162 15.91 -6.41 19.71
C VAL A 162 14.57 -5.71 19.47
N HIS A 163 13.54 -6.06 20.24
CA HIS A 163 12.22 -5.41 20.13
C HIS A 163 12.29 -3.92 20.49
N VAL A 164 12.99 -3.56 21.57
CA VAL A 164 13.20 -2.16 21.97
C VAL A 164 13.87 -1.37 20.84
N ILE A 165 14.90 -1.92 20.20
CA ILE A 165 15.60 -1.27 19.07
C ILE A 165 14.70 -1.12 17.85
N ARG A 166 13.89 -2.14 17.52
CA ARG A 166 12.92 -2.06 16.40
C ARG A 166 11.88 -0.96 16.61
N LYS A 167 11.43 -0.76 17.85
CA LYS A 167 10.44 0.27 18.20
C LYS A 167 11.06 1.66 18.36
N VAL A 168 12.23 1.74 18.99
CA VAL A 168 12.94 2.98 19.29
C VAL A 168 14.42 2.83 18.90
N PRO A 169 14.77 3.11 17.63
CA PRO A 169 16.13 2.95 17.13
C PRO A 169 17.18 3.83 17.85
N GLU A 170 16.74 4.94 18.46
CA GLU A 170 17.59 5.89 19.20
C GLU A 170 18.30 5.25 20.41
N LEU A 171 17.73 4.21 21.00
CA LEU A 171 18.26 3.55 22.21
C LEU A 171 19.35 2.50 21.91
N LEU A 172 19.77 2.37 20.65
CA LEU A 172 20.71 1.35 20.19
C LEU A 172 22.07 1.43 20.93
N GLU A 173 22.59 2.64 21.12
CA GLU A 173 23.93 2.86 21.69
C GLU A 173 24.08 2.29 23.10
N MET A 174 22.99 2.29 23.89
CA MET A 174 22.97 1.75 25.25
C MET A 174 23.27 0.25 25.29
N PHE A 175 22.84 -0.50 24.28
CA PHE A 175 23.01 -1.95 24.23
C PHE A 175 24.36 -2.39 23.66
N LEU A 176 25.10 -1.48 22.99
CA LEU A 176 26.38 -1.78 22.33
C LEU A 176 27.42 -2.42 23.28
N PRO A 177 27.66 -1.93 24.50
CA PRO A 177 28.67 -2.52 25.38
C PRO A 177 28.33 -3.96 25.81
N ALA A 178 27.04 -4.28 25.95
CA ALA A 178 26.59 -5.59 26.42
C ALA A 178 26.82 -6.69 25.37
N THR A 179 26.81 -6.35 24.08
CA THR A 179 26.97 -7.31 22.97
C THR A 179 28.28 -8.10 23.00
N LYS A 180 29.38 -7.48 23.44
CA LYS A 180 30.71 -8.11 23.48
C LYS A 180 30.74 -9.37 24.35
N ASN A 181 30.10 -9.32 25.51
CA ASN A 181 30.08 -10.44 26.44
C ASN A 181 29.16 -11.56 25.96
N LEU A 182 28.10 -11.23 25.20
CA LEU A 182 27.11 -12.21 24.74
C LEU A 182 27.63 -13.08 23.58
N LEU A 183 28.47 -12.52 22.71
CA LEU A 183 29.05 -13.26 21.59
C LEU A 183 30.09 -14.31 22.02
N ASN A 184 30.64 -14.18 23.23
CA ASN A 184 31.58 -15.12 23.84
C ASN A 184 30.90 -16.24 24.64
N ASP A 185 29.58 -16.29 24.66
CA ASP A 185 28.86 -17.27 25.47
C ASP A 185 28.97 -18.70 24.91
N LYS A 186 29.04 -19.69 25.81
CA LYS A 186 29.05 -21.11 25.46
C LYS A 186 27.64 -21.63 25.15
N ASN A 187 26.60 -21.01 25.67
CA ASN A 187 25.23 -21.45 25.46
C ASN A 187 24.72 -20.98 24.09
N HIS A 188 24.39 -21.95 23.22
CA HIS A 188 23.94 -21.70 21.86
C HIS A 188 22.70 -20.79 21.80
N GLY A 189 21.77 -20.91 22.76
CA GLY A 189 20.57 -20.08 22.80
C GLY A 189 20.83 -18.62 23.15
N VAL A 190 21.85 -18.34 23.98
CA VAL A 190 22.30 -16.97 24.26
C VAL A 190 23.04 -16.42 23.05
N LEU A 191 23.92 -17.22 22.44
CA LEU A 191 24.66 -16.83 21.24
C LEU A 191 23.72 -16.52 20.06
N HIS A 192 22.69 -17.35 19.84
CA HIS A 192 21.67 -17.08 18.82
C HIS A 192 20.96 -15.74 19.06
N ALA A 193 20.51 -15.48 20.29
CA ALA A 193 19.84 -14.22 20.62
C ALA A 193 20.80 -13.02 20.48
N ALA A 194 22.08 -13.19 20.80
CA ALA A 194 23.12 -12.17 20.62
C ALA A 194 23.36 -11.86 19.14
N VAL A 195 23.46 -12.88 18.29
CA VAL A 195 23.62 -12.72 16.84
C VAL A 195 22.40 -11.99 16.26
N VAL A 196 21.18 -12.33 16.66
CA VAL A 196 19.95 -11.64 16.22
C VAL A 196 19.95 -10.17 16.66
N LEU A 197 20.39 -9.87 17.88
CA LEU A 197 20.55 -8.50 18.36
C LEU A 197 21.55 -7.71 17.50
N VAL A 198 22.72 -8.29 17.23
CA VAL A 198 23.73 -7.64 16.38
C VAL A 198 23.21 -7.44 14.95
N ILE A 199 22.49 -8.41 14.37
CA ILE A 199 21.85 -8.26 13.05
C ILE A 199 20.94 -7.03 13.02
N GLU A 200 20.11 -6.85 14.04
CA GLU A 200 19.17 -5.72 14.10
C GLU A 200 19.91 -4.39 14.29
N MET A 201 20.90 -4.37 15.18
CA MET A 201 21.75 -3.18 15.39
C MET A 201 22.46 -2.77 14.10
N CYS A 202 22.97 -3.75 13.36
CA CYS A 202 23.54 -3.51 12.05
C CYS A 202 22.50 -2.90 11.10
N LYS A 203 21.29 -3.48 10.96
CA LYS A 203 20.32 -2.95 9.98
C LYS A 203 19.95 -1.47 10.17
N HIS A 204 19.93 -0.99 11.42
CA HIS A 204 19.49 0.37 11.74
C HIS A 204 20.60 1.43 11.66
N SER A 205 21.85 1.11 11.99
CA SER A 205 22.95 2.09 12.02
C SER A 205 24.18 1.61 11.24
N PRO A 206 24.63 2.36 10.20
CA PRO A 206 25.88 2.05 9.50
C PRO A 206 27.12 2.30 10.36
N ASP A 207 27.06 3.20 11.36
CA ASP A 207 28.16 3.43 12.29
C ASP A 207 28.41 2.22 13.20
N THR A 208 27.32 1.51 13.53
CA THR A 208 27.41 0.24 14.24
C THR A 208 28.03 -0.86 13.36
N HIS A 209 27.84 -0.82 12.03
CA HIS A 209 28.61 -1.67 11.11
C HIS A 209 30.10 -1.39 11.22
N ALA A 210 30.50 -0.12 11.21
CA ALA A 210 31.90 0.26 11.33
C ALA A 210 32.50 -0.16 12.68
N TYR A 211 31.73 -0.08 13.76
CA TYR A 211 32.15 -0.53 15.09
C TYR A 211 32.46 -2.04 15.13
N PHE A 212 31.54 -2.88 14.64
CA PHE A 212 31.72 -4.34 14.62
C PHE A 212 32.71 -4.82 13.54
N ARG A 213 33.07 -3.96 12.58
CA ARG A 213 34.16 -4.23 11.62
C ARG A 213 35.53 -3.84 12.17
N LYS A 214 35.68 -2.61 12.70
CA LYS A 214 36.98 -2.00 13.01
C LYS A 214 37.38 -2.03 14.49
N VAL A 215 36.41 -1.90 15.40
CA VAL A 215 36.69 -1.72 16.84
C VAL A 215 36.62 -3.04 17.61
N HIS A 216 35.81 -3.98 17.14
CA HIS A 216 35.77 -5.34 17.67
C HIS A 216 35.65 -6.30 16.49
N PRO A 217 36.71 -7.02 16.08
CA PRO A 217 36.65 -7.94 14.95
C PRO A 217 35.81 -9.16 15.34
N VAL A 218 34.48 -9.01 15.27
CA VAL A 218 33.50 -10.06 15.53
C VAL A 218 33.56 -11.13 14.42
N VAL A 219 33.99 -10.75 13.21
CA VAL A 219 34.02 -11.64 12.04
C VAL A 219 34.90 -12.87 12.26
N PRO A 220 36.20 -12.79 12.64
CA PRO A 220 37.01 -13.98 12.94
C PRO A 220 36.44 -14.86 14.05
N GLN A 221 35.83 -14.26 15.06
CA GLN A 221 35.21 -14.98 16.16
C GLN A 221 33.98 -15.77 15.69
N LEU A 222 33.10 -15.16 14.89
CA LEU A 222 31.94 -15.83 14.31
C LEU A 222 32.36 -16.93 13.32
N VAL A 223 33.41 -16.68 12.52
CA VAL A 223 34.00 -17.70 11.62
C VAL A 223 34.50 -18.89 12.44
N LYS A 224 35.21 -18.66 13.55
CA LYS A 224 35.65 -19.73 14.46
C LYS A 224 34.47 -20.48 15.08
N SER A 225 33.44 -19.78 15.54
CA SER A 225 32.22 -20.39 16.08
C SER A 225 31.51 -21.23 15.02
N LEU A 226 31.38 -20.73 13.79
CA LEU A 226 30.77 -21.46 12.67
C LEU A 226 31.61 -22.69 12.29
N LYS A 227 32.94 -22.56 12.23
CA LYS A 227 33.87 -23.68 12.00
C LYS A 227 33.74 -24.75 13.08
N ASN A 228 33.63 -24.34 14.34
CA ASN A 228 33.37 -25.26 15.44
C ASN A 228 32.03 -25.97 15.27
N LEU A 229 30.96 -25.31 14.81
CA LEU A 229 29.66 -25.96 14.58
C LEU A 229 29.70 -26.97 13.43
N ILE A 230 30.49 -26.73 12.38
CA ILE A 230 30.63 -27.64 11.23
C ILE A 230 31.51 -28.83 11.58
N MET A 231 32.61 -28.59 12.30
CA MET A 231 33.56 -29.63 12.70
C MET A 231 33.10 -30.40 13.94
N SER A 232 32.29 -29.78 14.79
CA SER A 232 31.65 -30.45 15.91
C SER A 232 30.68 -31.47 15.35
N GLY A 233 30.96 -32.75 15.64
CA GLY A 233 30.02 -33.82 15.39
C GLY A 233 28.76 -33.69 16.24
N TYR A 234 28.09 -34.82 16.39
CA TYR A 234 26.78 -34.93 17.04
C TYR A 234 26.73 -34.31 18.45
N SER A 235 25.79 -33.38 18.65
CA SER A 235 25.41 -32.85 19.96
C SER A 235 23.92 -33.13 20.22
N PRO A 236 23.57 -33.89 21.27
CA PRO A 236 22.21 -34.41 21.45
C PRO A 236 21.14 -33.33 21.70
N GLU A 237 21.51 -32.14 22.17
CA GLU A 237 20.56 -31.05 22.44
C GLU A 237 20.29 -30.15 21.23
N HIS A 238 21.20 -30.15 20.25
CA HIS A 238 21.22 -29.16 19.16
C HIS A 238 21.32 -29.78 17.77
N ASP A 239 21.45 -31.10 17.66
CA ASP A 239 21.48 -31.81 16.39
C ASP A 239 20.07 -31.94 15.79
N VAL A 240 19.95 -31.62 14.50
CA VAL A 240 18.75 -31.89 13.71
C VAL A 240 19.14 -32.66 12.48
N SER A 241 18.86 -33.97 12.48
CA SER A 241 19.16 -34.89 11.36
C SER A 241 20.64 -34.96 10.98
N GLY A 242 21.55 -34.96 11.96
CA GLY A 242 23.00 -35.07 11.76
C GLY A 242 23.72 -33.74 11.53
N ILE A 243 23.01 -32.61 11.64
CA ILE A 243 23.58 -31.27 11.55
C ILE A 243 23.46 -30.55 12.89
N SER A 244 24.59 -30.12 13.44
CA SER A 244 24.71 -29.38 14.70
C SER A 244 24.23 -27.93 14.58
N ASP A 245 23.14 -27.60 15.28
CA ASP A 245 22.53 -26.26 15.41
C ASP A 245 22.36 -25.46 14.11
N PRO A 246 21.47 -25.90 13.21
CA PRO A 246 21.26 -25.23 11.93
C PRO A 246 20.71 -23.81 12.06
N PHE A 247 19.94 -23.52 13.13
CA PHE A 247 19.38 -22.19 13.34
C PHE A 247 20.47 -21.16 13.63
N LEU A 248 21.41 -21.52 14.50
CA LEU A 248 22.55 -20.66 14.80
C LEU A 248 23.44 -20.48 13.57
N GLN A 249 23.71 -21.54 12.79
CA GLN A 249 24.50 -21.44 11.56
C GLN A 249 23.89 -20.44 10.58
N VAL A 250 22.58 -20.52 10.32
CA VAL A 250 21.87 -19.59 9.42
C VAL A 250 21.92 -18.15 9.94
N GLN A 251 21.76 -17.91 11.25
CA GLN A 251 21.88 -16.56 11.78
C GLN A 251 23.30 -16.02 11.69
N ILE A 252 24.33 -16.85 11.91
CA ILE A 252 25.73 -16.43 11.75
C ILE A 252 26.01 -16.07 10.29
N LEU A 253 25.59 -16.91 9.33
CA LEU A 253 25.73 -16.63 7.90
C LEU A 253 25.03 -15.33 7.50
N ARG A 254 23.81 -15.12 8.00
CA ARG A 254 23.07 -13.87 7.78
C ARG A 254 23.80 -12.64 8.34
N LEU A 255 24.41 -12.77 9.52
CA LEU A 255 25.21 -11.70 10.10
C LEU A 255 26.47 -11.46 9.27
N LEU A 256 27.18 -12.51 8.85
CA LEU A 256 28.34 -12.40 7.95
C LEU A 256 27.97 -11.71 6.63
N ARG A 257 26.79 -12.00 6.06
CA ARG A 257 26.29 -11.33 4.85
C ARG A 257 26.19 -9.82 5.00
N ILE A 258 25.68 -9.35 6.14
CA ILE A 258 25.54 -7.91 6.42
C ILE A 258 26.91 -7.31 6.72
N LEU A 259 27.74 -8.01 7.49
CA LEU A 259 29.07 -7.54 7.87
C LEU A 259 30.05 -7.50 6.69
N GLY A 260 29.99 -8.42 5.74
CA GLY A 260 30.85 -8.44 4.55
C GLY A 260 30.38 -7.53 3.40
N LYS A 261 29.20 -6.90 3.54
CA LYS A 261 28.67 -6.04 2.47
C LYS A 261 29.58 -4.82 2.27
N SER A 262 30.17 -4.71 1.07
CA SER A 262 31.06 -3.61 0.67
C SER A 262 32.40 -3.52 1.40
N ASP A 263 32.86 -4.59 2.06
CA ASP A 263 34.17 -4.64 2.71
C ASP A 263 34.95 -5.88 2.27
N ASP A 264 36.14 -5.67 1.72
CA ASP A 264 36.91 -6.73 1.06
C ASP A 264 37.72 -7.55 2.09
N GLU A 265 38.23 -6.91 3.16
CA GLU A 265 39.04 -7.58 4.19
C GLU A 265 38.23 -8.59 5.00
N SER A 266 37.03 -8.20 5.48
CA SER A 266 36.14 -9.14 6.18
C SER A 266 35.59 -10.22 5.24
N SER A 267 35.36 -9.90 3.96
CA SER A 267 34.94 -10.88 2.95
C SER A 267 36.01 -11.94 2.72
N GLU A 268 37.29 -11.56 2.67
CA GLU A 268 38.42 -12.49 2.52
C GLU A 268 38.50 -13.45 3.71
N GLN A 269 38.35 -12.95 4.94
CA GLN A 269 38.37 -13.76 6.16
C GLN A 269 37.25 -14.81 6.25
N MET A 270 36.10 -14.56 5.59
CA MET A 270 34.97 -15.49 5.58
C MET A 270 34.92 -16.39 4.34
N ASN A 271 35.72 -16.15 3.30
CA ASN A 271 35.70 -16.96 2.08
C ASN A 271 36.03 -18.44 2.34
N ASP A 272 37.03 -18.73 3.18
CA ASP A 272 37.42 -20.11 3.53
C ASP A 272 36.27 -20.89 4.18
N ILE A 273 35.58 -20.28 5.15
CA ILE A 273 34.46 -20.94 5.84
C ILE A 273 33.24 -21.09 4.93
N LEU A 274 32.97 -20.13 4.04
CA LEU A 274 31.87 -20.22 3.08
C LEU A 274 32.13 -21.33 2.06
N ALA A 275 33.38 -21.49 1.59
CA ALA A 275 33.78 -22.60 0.75
C ALA A 275 33.63 -23.94 1.49
N GLN A 276 34.06 -24.01 2.75
CA GLN A 276 33.93 -25.20 3.59
C GLN A 276 32.46 -25.60 3.81
N VAL A 277 31.58 -24.64 4.11
CA VAL A 277 30.13 -24.89 4.27
C VAL A 277 29.51 -25.35 2.96
N ALA A 278 29.87 -24.71 1.84
CA ALA A 278 29.32 -25.03 0.53
C ALA A 278 29.67 -26.46 0.05
N THR A 279 30.81 -27.01 0.47
CA THR A 279 31.26 -28.35 0.08
C THR A 279 30.91 -29.44 1.09
N ASN A 280 30.98 -29.15 2.39
CA ASN A 280 30.79 -30.16 3.43
C ASN A 280 29.33 -30.35 3.88
N THR A 281 28.43 -29.40 3.58
CA THR A 281 27.04 -29.50 4.03
C THR A 281 26.28 -30.59 3.28
N GLU A 282 25.61 -31.47 4.02
CA GLU A 282 24.83 -32.56 3.45
C GLU A 282 23.52 -32.06 2.83
N THR A 283 23.30 -32.30 1.53
CA THR A 283 22.10 -31.84 0.78
C THR A 283 20.92 -32.83 0.81
N SER A 284 21.04 -33.92 1.55
CA SER A 284 20.04 -34.98 1.59
C SER A 284 18.74 -34.57 2.30
N LYS A 285 18.83 -33.60 3.23
CA LYS A 285 17.71 -33.11 4.05
C LYS A 285 17.48 -31.61 3.87
N ASN A 286 16.27 -31.17 4.22
CA ASN A 286 15.88 -29.76 4.17
C ASN A 286 16.79 -28.86 5.01
N VAL A 287 17.29 -29.37 6.15
CA VAL A 287 18.16 -28.63 7.07
C VAL A 287 19.45 -28.18 6.38
N GLY A 288 20.13 -29.08 5.67
CA GLY A 288 21.35 -28.74 4.94
C GLY A 288 21.07 -27.83 3.74
N ASN A 289 19.93 -28.02 3.05
CA ASN A 289 19.52 -27.11 1.98
C ASN A 289 19.22 -25.69 2.50
N ALA A 290 18.70 -25.54 3.72
CA ALA A 290 18.47 -24.23 4.34
C ALA A 290 19.79 -23.51 4.70
N ILE A 291 20.78 -24.25 5.19
CA ILE A 291 22.13 -23.72 5.45
C ILE A 291 22.77 -23.28 4.12
N LEU A 292 22.78 -24.16 3.12
CA LEU A 292 23.31 -23.83 1.80
C LEU A 292 22.60 -22.66 1.14
N TYR A 293 21.28 -22.54 1.31
CA TYR A 293 20.53 -21.40 0.80
C TYR A 293 21.03 -20.08 1.40
N GLU A 294 21.17 -19.98 2.72
CA GLU A 294 21.69 -18.77 3.34
C GLU A 294 23.18 -18.55 3.00
N THR A 295 23.97 -19.62 2.87
CA THR A 295 25.36 -19.56 2.38
C THR A 295 25.43 -18.95 0.98
N VAL A 296 24.60 -19.42 0.05
CA VAL A 296 24.53 -18.87 -1.31
C VAL A 296 24.14 -17.40 -1.27
N LEU A 297 23.10 -17.03 -0.51
CA LEU A 297 22.73 -15.60 -0.38
C LEU A 297 23.87 -14.78 0.21
N THR A 298 24.65 -15.34 1.14
CA THR A 298 25.80 -14.68 1.75
C THR A 298 26.89 -14.43 0.73
N VAL A 299 27.27 -15.45 -0.04
CA VAL A 299 28.28 -15.36 -1.11
C VAL A 299 27.89 -14.34 -2.18
N MET A 300 26.61 -14.30 -2.57
CA MET A 300 26.16 -13.40 -3.64
C MET A 300 26.06 -11.94 -3.23
N ASP A 301 25.73 -11.65 -1.97
CA ASP A 301 25.59 -10.27 -1.47
C ASP A 301 26.96 -9.63 -1.11
N ILE A 302 27.97 -10.44 -0.78
CA ILE A 302 29.33 -9.95 -0.47
C ILE A 302 30.21 -9.88 -1.74
N LYS A 303 31.31 -9.14 -1.64
CA LYS A 303 32.36 -9.14 -2.66
C LYS A 303 33.27 -10.35 -2.49
N SER A 304 32.75 -11.54 -2.75
CA SER A 304 33.51 -12.79 -2.66
C SER A 304 34.36 -13.05 -3.91
N GLU A 305 35.27 -14.02 -3.80
CA GLU A 305 36.00 -14.56 -4.94
C GLU A 305 35.05 -15.07 -6.05
N SER A 306 35.43 -14.88 -7.31
CA SER A 306 34.65 -15.31 -8.47
C SER A 306 34.42 -16.83 -8.50
N GLY A 307 35.40 -17.62 -8.05
CA GLY A 307 35.27 -19.08 -7.93
C GLY A 307 34.11 -19.51 -7.02
N LEU A 308 33.95 -18.83 -5.87
CA LEU A 308 32.88 -19.11 -4.92
C LEU A 308 31.51 -18.72 -5.46
N ARG A 309 31.42 -17.62 -6.22
CA ARG A 309 30.17 -17.23 -6.91
C ARG A 309 29.75 -18.24 -7.97
N VAL A 310 30.70 -18.74 -8.76
CA VAL A 310 30.42 -19.80 -9.74
C VAL A 310 29.92 -21.06 -9.04
N LEU A 311 30.54 -21.44 -7.92
CA LEU A 311 30.05 -22.56 -7.10
C LEU A 311 28.63 -22.31 -6.59
N ALA A 312 28.32 -21.11 -6.10
CA ALA A 312 27.00 -20.74 -5.63
C ALA A 312 25.93 -20.83 -6.73
N VAL A 313 26.24 -20.37 -7.95
CA VAL A 313 25.33 -20.52 -9.10
C VAL A 313 25.11 -21.99 -9.46
N ASN A 314 26.16 -22.82 -9.43
CA ASN A 314 26.03 -24.25 -9.68
C ASN A 314 25.17 -24.96 -8.62
N ILE A 315 25.25 -24.53 -7.35
CA ILE A 315 24.38 -25.04 -6.27
C ILE A 315 22.91 -24.66 -6.56
N LEU A 316 22.65 -23.41 -6.96
CA LEU A 316 21.29 -22.98 -7.34
C LEU A 316 20.77 -23.72 -8.58
N GLY A 317 21.64 -24.00 -9.57
CA GLY A 317 21.30 -24.83 -10.72
C GLY A 317 20.88 -26.25 -10.31
N ARG A 318 21.58 -26.87 -9.33
CA ARG A 318 21.16 -28.15 -8.75
C ARG A 318 19.84 -28.05 -7.99
N PHE A 319 19.60 -26.95 -7.29
CA PHE A 319 18.33 -26.71 -6.59
C PHE A 319 17.15 -26.52 -7.56
N LEU A 320 17.35 -25.89 -8.72
CA LEU A 320 16.32 -25.77 -9.76
C LEU A 320 15.90 -27.13 -10.34
N LEU A 321 16.83 -28.08 -10.44
CA LEU A 321 16.57 -29.43 -10.95
C LEU A 321 16.03 -30.38 -9.88
N ASN A 322 15.83 -29.92 -8.65
CA ASN A 322 15.33 -30.77 -7.57
C ASN A 322 13.84 -31.04 -7.73
N ASN A 323 13.42 -32.27 -7.42
CA ASN A 323 12.01 -32.67 -7.46
C ASN A 323 11.16 -31.91 -6.41
N ASP A 324 11.76 -31.51 -5.28
CA ASP A 324 11.06 -30.76 -4.24
C ASP A 324 10.73 -29.33 -4.71
N LYS A 325 9.43 -29.03 -4.74
CA LYS A 325 8.87 -27.71 -5.10
C LYS A 325 9.40 -26.59 -4.20
N ASN A 326 9.60 -26.87 -2.91
CA ASN A 326 10.13 -25.87 -1.97
C ASN A 326 11.54 -25.44 -2.36
N ILE A 327 12.38 -26.40 -2.75
CA ILE A 327 13.77 -26.14 -3.15
C ILE A 327 13.80 -25.38 -4.48
N ARG A 328 12.94 -25.72 -5.44
CA ARG A 328 12.79 -24.98 -6.70
C ARG A 328 12.33 -23.54 -6.48
N TYR A 329 11.33 -23.34 -5.62
CA TYR A 329 10.87 -21.99 -5.25
C TYR A 329 11.99 -21.15 -4.62
N VAL A 330 12.75 -21.76 -3.70
CA VAL A 330 13.90 -21.15 -3.05
C VAL A 330 14.99 -20.78 -4.06
N ALA A 331 15.28 -21.67 -5.01
CA ALA A 331 16.25 -21.42 -6.08
C ALA A 331 15.83 -20.26 -6.99
N LEU A 332 14.59 -20.25 -7.47
CA LEU A 332 14.05 -19.16 -8.29
C LEU A 332 14.09 -17.82 -7.55
N THR A 333 13.74 -17.82 -6.26
CA THR A 333 13.78 -16.61 -5.42
C THR A 333 15.20 -16.09 -5.22
N SER A 334 16.20 -16.98 -5.03
CA SER A 334 17.61 -16.61 -4.96
C SER A 334 18.12 -16.04 -6.28
N LEU A 335 17.82 -16.72 -7.39
CA LEU A 335 18.24 -16.29 -8.72
C LEU A 335 17.67 -14.91 -9.05
N LEU A 336 16.42 -14.65 -8.67
CA LEU A 336 15.78 -13.35 -8.88
C LEU A 336 16.54 -12.20 -8.20
N LYS A 337 17.03 -12.41 -6.97
CA LYS A 337 17.90 -11.43 -6.30
C LYS A 337 19.25 -11.29 -7.00
N MET A 338 19.80 -12.39 -7.52
CA MET A 338 21.11 -12.43 -8.17
C MET A 338 21.16 -11.74 -9.53
N VAL A 339 20.04 -11.65 -10.28
CA VAL A 339 20.01 -11.09 -11.64
C VAL A 339 20.62 -9.69 -11.72
N GLN A 340 20.48 -8.88 -10.65
CA GLN A 340 21.02 -7.51 -10.62
C GLN A 340 22.56 -7.48 -10.47
N THR A 341 23.15 -8.47 -9.80
CA THR A 341 24.59 -8.54 -9.53
C THR A 341 25.34 -9.28 -10.64
N ASP A 342 24.88 -10.48 -10.99
CA ASP A 342 25.59 -11.41 -11.89
C ASP A 342 24.67 -11.98 -12.98
N HIS A 343 24.26 -11.12 -13.92
CA HIS A 343 23.29 -11.46 -14.98
C HIS A 343 23.73 -12.66 -15.85
N ASN A 344 24.99 -12.69 -16.30
CA ASN A 344 25.49 -13.71 -17.23
C ASN A 344 25.51 -15.12 -16.64
N ALA A 345 25.68 -15.26 -15.33
CA ALA A 345 25.71 -16.56 -14.67
C ALA A 345 24.29 -17.16 -14.58
N VAL A 346 23.28 -16.33 -14.27
CA VAL A 346 21.86 -16.74 -14.25
C VAL A 346 21.41 -17.16 -15.65
N GLN A 347 21.85 -16.47 -16.69
CA GLN A 347 21.44 -16.75 -18.07
C GLN A 347 21.74 -18.19 -18.53
N ARG A 348 22.72 -18.88 -17.95
CA ARG A 348 23.02 -20.28 -18.29
C ARG A 348 21.88 -21.24 -17.97
N HIS A 349 21.10 -20.94 -16.94
CA HIS A 349 19.95 -21.74 -16.49
C HIS A 349 18.63 -21.25 -17.08
N ARG A 350 18.67 -20.42 -18.13
CA ARG A 350 17.46 -19.85 -18.75
C ARG A 350 16.48 -20.92 -19.22
N SER A 351 16.95 -21.99 -19.87
CA SER A 351 16.05 -23.06 -20.36
C SER A 351 15.24 -23.68 -19.23
N THR A 352 15.91 -24.06 -18.14
CA THR A 352 15.24 -24.65 -16.96
C THR A 352 14.30 -23.67 -16.27
N ILE A 353 14.58 -22.36 -16.32
CA ILE A 353 13.69 -21.32 -15.75
C ILE A 353 12.43 -21.18 -16.61
N VAL A 354 12.56 -21.21 -17.94
CA VAL A 354 11.43 -21.20 -18.87
C VAL A 354 10.59 -22.47 -18.69
N ASP A 355 11.21 -23.63 -18.51
CA ASP A 355 10.50 -24.88 -18.21
C ASP A 355 9.65 -24.75 -16.92
N CYS A 356 10.12 -24.00 -15.91
CA CYS A 356 9.37 -23.74 -14.68
C CYS A 356 8.10 -22.91 -14.88
N LEU A 357 7.91 -22.22 -16.02
CA LEU A 357 6.64 -21.56 -16.35
C LEU A 357 5.51 -22.55 -16.59
N THR A 358 5.85 -23.79 -16.97
CA THR A 358 4.88 -24.88 -17.20
C THR A 358 4.60 -25.69 -15.94
N ASP A 359 5.18 -25.33 -14.79
CA ASP A 359 4.93 -26.05 -13.54
C ASP A 359 3.47 -25.91 -13.07
N LEU A 360 2.96 -26.94 -12.40
CA LEU A 360 1.60 -26.95 -11.86
C LEU A 360 1.44 -26.02 -10.64
N ASP A 361 2.52 -25.70 -9.94
CA ASP A 361 2.49 -24.85 -8.74
C ASP A 361 2.44 -23.36 -9.07
N VAL A 362 1.41 -22.68 -8.58
CA VAL A 362 1.17 -21.24 -8.73
C VAL A 362 2.36 -20.40 -8.22
N SER A 363 2.96 -20.79 -7.09
CA SER A 363 4.06 -20.02 -6.48
C SER A 363 5.34 -20.14 -7.30
N ILE A 364 5.61 -21.31 -7.87
CA ILE A 364 6.75 -21.54 -8.77
C ILE A 364 6.53 -20.78 -10.08
N LYS A 365 5.35 -20.91 -10.70
CA LYS A 365 4.98 -20.14 -11.90
C LYS A 365 5.19 -18.64 -11.71
N ARG A 366 4.73 -18.08 -10.59
CA ARG A 366 4.91 -16.65 -10.26
C ARG A 366 6.38 -16.24 -10.24
N ARG A 367 7.21 -16.99 -9.51
CA ARG A 367 8.64 -16.68 -9.40
C ARG A 367 9.40 -16.91 -10.69
N ALA A 368 9.05 -17.94 -11.46
CA ALA A 368 9.61 -18.18 -12.77
C ALA A 368 9.27 -17.03 -13.72
N MET A 369 8.03 -16.54 -13.72
CA MET A 369 7.60 -15.38 -14.49
C MET A 369 8.38 -14.12 -14.12
N ASP A 370 8.45 -13.77 -12.82
CA ASP A 370 9.23 -12.63 -12.33
C ASP A 370 10.70 -12.71 -12.80
N LEU A 371 11.29 -13.91 -12.72
CA LEU A 371 12.67 -14.17 -13.11
C LEU A 371 12.88 -14.10 -14.62
N CYS A 372 11.94 -14.62 -15.41
CA CYS A 372 11.96 -14.51 -16.86
C CYS A 372 11.94 -13.05 -17.32
N PHE A 373 11.12 -12.19 -16.70
CA PHE A 373 11.11 -10.76 -17.01
C PHE A 373 12.43 -10.07 -16.61
N ALA A 374 12.98 -10.41 -15.45
CA ALA A 374 14.29 -9.89 -15.02
C ALA A 374 15.45 -10.34 -15.94
N LEU A 375 15.32 -11.50 -16.59
CA LEU A 375 16.31 -12.06 -17.52
C LEU A 375 16.24 -11.49 -18.94
N VAL A 376 15.21 -10.72 -19.29
CA VAL A 376 15.10 -10.14 -20.63
C VAL A 376 16.21 -9.12 -20.86
N ASN A 377 16.89 -9.27 -21.99
CA ASN A 377 17.91 -8.34 -22.47
C ASN A 377 17.74 -8.09 -23.98
N GLY A 378 18.50 -7.14 -24.53
CA GLY A 378 18.40 -6.78 -25.95
C GLY A 378 18.73 -7.91 -26.94
N SER A 379 19.49 -8.93 -26.54
CA SER A 379 19.84 -10.06 -27.41
C SER A 379 18.82 -11.19 -27.38
N ASN A 380 18.14 -11.40 -26.25
CA ASN A 380 17.22 -12.52 -26.03
C ASN A 380 15.74 -12.14 -26.14
N VAL A 381 15.42 -10.84 -26.19
CA VAL A 381 14.04 -10.31 -26.18
C VAL A 381 13.12 -10.99 -27.17
N ARG A 382 13.56 -11.21 -28.43
CA ARG A 382 12.73 -11.84 -29.46
C ARG A 382 12.35 -13.29 -29.14
N GLY A 383 13.26 -14.04 -28.52
CA GLY A 383 13.02 -15.44 -28.15
C GLY A 383 12.21 -15.53 -26.86
N MET A 384 12.60 -14.79 -25.82
CA MET A 384 11.90 -14.76 -24.54
C MET A 384 10.45 -14.31 -24.67
N MET A 385 10.20 -13.29 -25.50
CA MET A 385 8.85 -12.76 -25.65
C MET A 385 7.89 -13.76 -26.31
N LYS A 386 8.39 -14.65 -27.17
CA LYS A 386 7.55 -15.72 -27.74
C LYS A 386 7.08 -16.70 -26.68
N GLU A 387 7.97 -17.14 -25.80
CA GLU A 387 7.63 -18.01 -24.67
C GLU A 387 6.70 -17.33 -23.67
N LEU A 388 6.94 -16.04 -23.37
CA LEU A 388 6.08 -15.26 -22.47
C LEU A 388 4.69 -15.01 -23.05
N LEU A 389 4.58 -14.75 -24.37
CA LEU A 389 3.29 -14.63 -25.04
C LEU A 389 2.55 -15.98 -25.11
N TYR A 390 3.27 -17.08 -25.30
CA TYR A 390 2.70 -18.42 -25.24
C TYR A 390 2.17 -18.73 -23.82
N PHE A 391 2.94 -18.36 -22.80
CA PHE A 391 2.53 -18.46 -21.40
C PHE A 391 1.29 -17.61 -21.12
N LEU A 392 1.24 -16.36 -21.59
CA LEU A 392 0.09 -15.45 -21.41
C LEU A 392 -1.22 -16.06 -21.94
N ASP A 393 -1.17 -16.78 -23.06
CA ASP A 393 -2.33 -17.42 -23.69
C ASP A 393 -2.91 -18.54 -22.80
N HIS A 394 -2.02 -19.36 -22.22
CA HIS A 394 -2.38 -20.54 -21.42
C HIS A 394 -2.45 -20.25 -19.90
N CYS A 395 -2.22 -19.01 -19.46
CA CYS A 395 -2.10 -18.70 -18.06
C CYS A 395 -3.44 -18.60 -17.31
N ASP A 396 -3.39 -18.87 -16.00
CA ASP A 396 -4.51 -18.62 -15.11
C ASP A 396 -4.81 -17.10 -15.01
N PRO A 397 -6.08 -16.69 -14.79
CA PRO A 397 -6.48 -15.28 -14.77
C PRO A 397 -5.67 -14.40 -13.81
N GLU A 398 -5.23 -14.94 -12.67
CA GLU A 398 -4.46 -14.20 -11.67
C GLU A 398 -3.09 -13.72 -12.18
N PHE A 399 -2.51 -14.39 -13.18
CA PHE A 399 -1.23 -14.04 -13.76
C PHE A 399 -1.34 -13.17 -14.99
N LYS A 400 -2.49 -13.18 -15.68
CA LYS A 400 -2.64 -12.47 -16.97
C LYS A 400 -2.35 -10.97 -16.84
N ALA A 401 -2.79 -10.35 -15.74
CA ALA A 401 -2.56 -8.93 -15.49
C ALA A 401 -1.06 -8.61 -15.26
N ASP A 402 -0.39 -9.39 -14.40
CA ASP A 402 1.03 -9.22 -14.11
C ASP A 402 1.91 -9.55 -15.31
N CYS A 403 1.58 -10.62 -16.04
CA CYS A 403 2.28 -11.05 -17.24
C CYS A 403 2.15 -10.01 -18.37
N ALA A 404 0.94 -9.52 -18.63
CA ALA A 404 0.73 -8.45 -19.60
C ALA A 404 1.56 -7.21 -19.23
N SER A 405 1.48 -6.75 -17.97
CA SER A 405 2.25 -5.61 -17.48
C SER A 405 3.76 -5.81 -17.63
N GLY A 406 4.27 -7.00 -17.29
CA GLY A 406 5.69 -7.35 -17.46
C GLY A 406 6.13 -7.37 -18.92
N ILE A 407 5.28 -7.86 -19.84
CA ILE A 407 5.54 -7.83 -21.28
C ILE A 407 5.62 -6.39 -21.79
N PHE A 408 4.70 -5.51 -21.37
CA PHE A 408 4.73 -4.09 -21.72
C PHE A 408 6.07 -3.45 -21.31
N LEU A 409 6.47 -3.61 -20.05
CA LEU A 409 7.72 -3.04 -19.52
C LEU A 409 8.97 -3.60 -20.23
N ALA A 410 9.01 -4.91 -20.48
CA ALA A 410 10.14 -5.54 -21.15
C ALA A 410 10.22 -5.13 -22.63
N ALA A 411 9.08 -5.00 -23.31
CA ALA A 411 9.01 -4.56 -24.70
C ALA A 411 9.42 -3.10 -24.83
N GLU A 412 9.00 -2.21 -23.91
CA GLU A 412 9.39 -0.80 -23.92
C GLU A 412 10.90 -0.61 -23.76
N LYS A 413 11.52 -1.39 -22.87
CA LYS A 413 12.95 -1.26 -22.56
C LYS A 413 13.88 -1.88 -23.61
N TYR A 414 13.46 -2.99 -24.23
CA TYR A 414 14.36 -3.81 -25.07
C TYR A 414 13.82 -4.04 -26.50
N ALA A 415 12.82 -3.29 -26.96
CA ALA A 415 12.30 -3.44 -28.32
C ALA A 415 13.40 -3.25 -29.39
N PRO A 416 13.61 -4.22 -30.30
CA PRO A 416 14.59 -4.08 -31.38
C PRO A 416 14.10 -3.09 -32.45
N ASN A 417 12.82 -3.16 -32.83
CA ASN A 417 12.21 -2.33 -33.86
C ASN A 417 10.84 -1.83 -33.36
N LYS A 418 10.43 -0.62 -33.77
CA LYS A 418 9.10 -0.05 -33.44
C LYS A 418 7.94 -0.95 -33.92
N ARG A 419 8.05 -1.53 -35.12
CA ARG A 419 7.04 -2.47 -35.66
C ARG A 419 6.85 -3.68 -34.74
N TRP A 420 7.95 -4.34 -34.37
CA TRP A 420 7.91 -5.48 -33.46
C TRP A 420 7.32 -5.10 -32.09
N HIS A 421 7.64 -3.90 -31.59
CA HIS A 421 7.11 -3.43 -30.32
C HIS A 421 5.59 -3.31 -30.35
N ILE A 422 5.05 -2.70 -31.41
CA ILE A 422 3.61 -2.52 -31.60
C ILE A 422 2.92 -3.88 -31.83
N ASP A 423 3.49 -4.75 -32.66
CA ASP A 423 2.94 -6.09 -32.91
C ASP A 423 2.83 -6.92 -31.62
N THR A 424 3.85 -6.81 -30.75
CA THR A 424 3.88 -7.50 -29.46
C THR A 424 2.78 -6.98 -28.54
N ILE A 425 2.64 -5.66 -28.42
CA ILE A 425 1.60 -5.04 -27.59
C ILE A 425 0.20 -5.37 -28.13
N MET A 426 0.02 -5.32 -29.44
CA MET A 426 -1.23 -5.70 -30.09
C MET A 426 -1.62 -7.15 -29.80
N ARG A 427 -0.62 -8.06 -29.80
CA ARG A 427 -0.85 -9.45 -29.41
C ARG A 427 -1.25 -9.57 -27.94
N VAL A 428 -0.62 -8.82 -27.03
CA VAL A 428 -1.02 -8.79 -25.62
C VAL A 428 -2.45 -8.27 -25.46
N LEU A 429 -2.80 -7.18 -26.14
CA LEU A 429 -4.14 -6.62 -26.08
C LEU A 429 -5.18 -7.63 -26.54
N THR A 430 -4.97 -8.31 -27.67
CA THR A 430 -5.91 -9.32 -28.22
C THR A 430 -6.04 -10.58 -27.36
N THR A 431 -4.98 -11.00 -26.65
CA THR A 431 -4.99 -12.23 -25.83
C THR A 431 -5.44 -11.98 -24.38
N ALA A 432 -5.01 -10.87 -23.77
CA ALA A 432 -5.27 -10.56 -22.37
C ALA A 432 -6.40 -9.54 -22.16
N GLY A 433 -6.65 -8.64 -23.12
CA GLY A 433 -7.80 -7.73 -23.16
C GLY A 433 -8.18 -7.10 -21.83
N SER A 434 -9.19 -7.68 -21.18
CA SER A 434 -9.74 -7.25 -19.89
C SER A 434 -8.76 -7.25 -18.71
N PHE A 435 -7.68 -8.01 -18.79
CA PHE A 435 -6.67 -8.10 -17.72
C PHE A 435 -5.56 -7.05 -17.84
N VAL A 436 -5.50 -6.34 -18.96
CA VAL A 436 -4.53 -5.26 -19.17
C VAL A 436 -4.98 -4.02 -18.39
N ARG A 437 -4.04 -3.34 -17.73
CA ARG A 437 -4.32 -2.09 -17.01
C ARG A 437 -4.69 -0.97 -17.98
N ASP A 438 -5.62 -0.12 -17.58
CA ASP A 438 -6.05 1.05 -18.38
C ASP A 438 -4.89 2.03 -18.64
N ASP A 439 -3.92 2.13 -17.72
CA ASP A 439 -2.71 2.98 -17.90
C ASP A 439 -1.84 2.58 -19.10
N SER A 440 -1.98 1.35 -19.61
CA SER A 440 -1.27 0.89 -20.80
C SER A 440 -1.81 1.52 -22.09
N VAL A 441 -3.06 2.01 -22.09
CA VAL A 441 -3.71 2.61 -23.27
C VAL A 441 -3.03 3.93 -23.68
N PRO A 442 -2.81 4.92 -22.79
CA PRO A 442 -2.09 6.15 -23.14
C PRO A 442 -0.66 5.90 -23.61
N LEU A 443 0.06 4.95 -22.99
CA LEU A 443 1.43 4.61 -23.35
C LEU A 443 1.52 4.08 -24.79
N LEU A 444 0.59 3.20 -25.17
CA LEU A 444 0.53 2.68 -26.54
C LEU A 444 0.14 3.77 -27.53
N ILE A 445 -0.83 4.63 -27.21
CA ILE A 445 -1.22 5.77 -28.05
C ILE A 445 -0.01 6.68 -28.32
N LEU A 446 0.79 6.99 -27.28
CA LEU A 446 2.00 7.78 -27.42
C LEU A 446 3.05 7.10 -28.31
N LEU A 447 3.24 5.79 -28.15
CA LEU A 447 4.17 5.02 -28.97
C LEU A 447 3.74 5.03 -30.45
N ILE A 448 2.46 4.81 -30.72
CA ILE A 448 1.88 4.82 -32.07
C ILE A 448 2.06 6.20 -32.70
N SER A 449 1.74 7.27 -31.97
CA SER A 449 1.87 8.65 -32.47
C SER A 449 3.31 9.03 -32.84
N ASN A 450 4.31 8.38 -32.26
CA ASN A 450 5.73 8.58 -32.56
C ASN A 450 6.24 7.71 -33.72
N ALA A 451 5.36 6.93 -34.37
CA ALA A 451 5.69 5.93 -35.39
C ALA A 451 5.07 6.29 -36.76
N ASN A 452 5.38 7.49 -37.26
CA ASN A 452 4.78 8.09 -38.46
C ASN A 452 4.72 7.18 -39.71
N SER A 453 5.74 6.36 -39.95
CA SER A 453 5.78 5.46 -41.12
C SER A 453 4.90 4.23 -40.99
N LEU A 454 4.44 3.89 -39.78
CA LEU A 454 3.70 2.66 -39.48
C LEU A 454 2.22 2.90 -39.18
N HIS A 455 1.76 4.16 -39.05
CA HIS A 455 0.39 4.48 -38.65
C HIS A 455 -0.66 3.73 -39.44
N ALA A 456 -0.47 3.72 -40.75
CA ALA A 456 -1.43 3.19 -41.68
C ALA A 456 -1.52 1.63 -41.47
N TYR A 457 -0.39 0.93 -41.23
CA TYR A 457 -0.34 -0.52 -40.96
C TYR A 457 -1.03 -0.86 -39.63
N ILE A 458 -0.75 -0.03 -38.62
CA ILE A 458 -1.28 -0.18 -37.25
C ILE A 458 -2.81 -0.05 -37.27
N VAL A 459 -3.34 0.94 -37.99
CA VAL A 459 -4.78 1.22 -38.06
C VAL A 459 -5.52 0.08 -38.77
N GLN A 460 -4.96 -0.46 -39.85
CA GLN A 460 -5.50 -1.64 -40.54
C GLN A 460 -5.57 -2.86 -39.60
N LYS A 461 -4.49 -3.16 -38.86
CA LYS A 461 -4.50 -4.29 -37.91
C LYS A 461 -5.42 -4.07 -36.71
N LEU A 462 -5.47 -2.86 -36.16
CA LEU A 462 -6.42 -2.50 -35.09
C LEU A 462 -7.86 -2.64 -35.55
N TYR A 463 -8.17 -2.20 -36.78
CA TYR A 463 -9.50 -2.35 -37.36
C TYR A 463 -9.91 -3.82 -37.51
N GLN A 464 -9.01 -4.66 -38.01
CA GLN A 464 -9.24 -6.11 -38.08
C GLN A 464 -9.45 -6.73 -36.69
N ALA A 465 -8.66 -6.32 -35.69
CA ALA A 465 -8.74 -6.84 -34.33
C ALA A 465 -10.09 -6.53 -33.66
N ILE A 466 -10.60 -5.30 -33.79
CA ILE A 466 -11.92 -4.93 -33.24
C ILE A 466 -13.04 -5.74 -33.90
N ARG A 467 -12.97 -5.98 -35.22
CA ARG A 467 -13.99 -6.77 -35.94
C ARG A 467 -14.10 -8.21 -35.43
N VAL A 468 -12.99 -8.76 -34.91
CA VAL A 468 -12.97 -10.10 -34.33
C VAL A 468 -13.54 -10.09 -32.92
N ASP A 469 -13.08 -9.18 -32.05
CA ASP A 469 -13.52 -9.13 -30.66
C ASP A 469 -13.61 -7.68 -30.15
N ALA A 470 -14.84 -7.19 -29.97
CA ALA A 470 -15.14 -5.87 -29.42
C ALA A 470 -15.40 -5.88 -27.90
N SER A 471 -15.23 -7.02 -27.22
CA SER A 471 -15.42 -7.11 -25.76
C SER A 471 -14.26 -6.49 -24.97
N GLN A 472 -13.06 -6.51 -25.56
CA GLN A 472 -11.82 -6.11 -24.91
C GLN A 472 -11.65 -4.58 -24.88
N GLN A 473 -11.97 -3.97 -23.75
CA GLN A 473 -12.08 -2.51 -23.64
C GLN A 473 -10.78 -1.74 -23.94
N PRO A 474 -9.60 -2.13 -23.41
CA PRO A 474 -8.35 -1.42 -23.70
C PRO A 474 -7.98 -1.47 -25.19
N LEU A 475 -8.24 -2.60 -25.85
CA LEU A 475 -8.04 -2.76 -27.30
C LEU A 475 -8.94 -1.81 -28.08
N VAL A 476 -10.23 -1.77 -27.75
CA VAL A 476 -11.20 -0.90 -28.42
C VAL A 476 -10.86 0.57 -28.22
N GLN A 477 -10.45 0.99 -27.03
CA GLN A 477 -10.07 2.39 -26.75
C GLN A 477 -8.89 2.85 -27.64
N VAL A 478 -7.83 2.05 -27.72
CA VAL A 478 -6.67 2.33 -28.58
C VAL A 478 -7.10 2.38 -30.04
N ALA A 479 -7.87 1.39 -30.47
CA ALA A 479 -8.24 1.24 -31.86
C ALA A 479 -9.19 2.34 -32.34
N VAL A 480 -10.18 2.72 -31.54
CA VAL A 480 -11.10 3.84 -31.81
C VAL A 480 -10.35 5.17 -31.89
N TRP A 481 -9.39 5.41 -31.00
CA TRP A 481 -8.55 6.60 -31.08
C TRP A 481 -7.73 6.65 -32.37
N CYS A 482 -7.11 5.52 -32.76
CA CYS A 482 -6.35 5.41 -34.00
C CYS A 482 -7.21 5.59 -35.25
N ILE A 483 -8.42 5.02 -35.29
CA ILE A 483 -9.38 5.22 -36.40
C ILE A 483 -9.77 6.71 -36.50
N GLY A 484 -10.00 7.36 -35.36
CA GLY A 484 -10.29 8.79 -35.32
C GLY A 484 -9.15 9.66 -35.87
N GLU A 485 -7.89 9.35 -35.52
CA GLU A 485 -6.74 10.17 -35.94
C GLU A 485 -6.22 9.88 -37.35
N TYR A 486 -6.26 8.62 -37.79
CA TYR A 486 -5.63 8.14 -39.01
C TYR A 486 -6.62 7.45 -39.96
N GLY A 487 -7.91 7.76 -39.84
CA GLY A 487 -8.97 7.16 -40.68
C GLY A 487 -8.82 7.46 -42.17
N ASP A 488 -8.11 8.53 -42.56
CA ASP A 488 -7.74 8.82 -43.94
C ASP A 488 -6.76 7.78 -44.51
N LEU A 489 -5.79 7.37 -43.71
CA LEU A 489 -4.80 6.35 -44.05
C LEU A 489 -5.38 4.92 -44.07
N LEU A 490 -6.49 4.69 -43.37
CA LEU A 490 -7.22 3.41 -43.42
C LEU A 490 -7.85 3.21 -44.81
N LEU A 491 -8.37 4.28 -45.41
CA LEU A 491 -9.09 4.25 -46.69
C LEU A 491 -8.16 4.26 -47.91
N SER A 492 -6.97 4.86 -47.77
CA SER A 492 -6.02 4.97 -48.89
C SER A 492 -5.41 3.61 -49.28
N GLY A 493 -5.41 2.62 -48.38
CA GLY A 493 -5.06 1.22 -48.71
C GLY A 493 -3.61 0.98 -49.17
N GLU A 494 -2.71 1.97 -49.06
CA GLU A 494 -1.33 1.88 -49.53
C GLU A 494 -0.39 1.34 -48.43
N PHE A 495 0.07 0.08 -48.57
CA PHE A 495 1.06 -0.57 -47.70
C PHE A 495 2.02 -1.44 -48.48
N GLU A 496 3.30 -1.40 -48.10
CA GLU A 496 4.37 -2.12 -48.82
C GLU A 496 4.44 -3.64 -48.50
N ASP A 497 3.88 -4.15 -47.38
CA ASP A 497 4.27 -5.48 -46.85
C ASP A 497 3.16 -6.54 -46.62
N GLU A 498 1.87 -6.18 -46.55
CA GLU A 498 0.75 -7.12 -46.34
C GLU A 498 -0.45 -6.73 -47.22
N THR A 499 -1.27 -7.70 -47.66
CA THR A 499 -2.42 -7.42 -48.54
C THR A 499 -3.42 -6.52 -47.82
N PRO A 500 -3.66 -5.28 -48.29
CA PRO A 500 -4.57 -4.36 -47.64
C PRO A 500 -6.00 -4.88 -47.75
N VAL A 501 -6.74 -4.84 -46.65
CA VAL A 501 -8.18 -5.06 -46.68
C VAL A 501 -8.80 -3.79 -47.25
N GLN A 502 -9.61 -3.93 -48.32
CA GLN A 502 -10.41 -2.81 -48.81
C GLN A 502 -11.49 -2.52 -47.78
N VAL A 503 -11.39 -1.35 -47.14
CA VAL A 503 -12.34 -0.90 -46.13
C VAL A 503 -13.16 0.24 -46.71
N THR A 504 -14.48 0.15 -46.62
CA THR A 504 -15.41 1.23 -47.03
C THR A 504 -15.66 2.19 -45.87
N GLU A 505 -15.99 3.45 -46.17
CA GLU A 505 -16.30 4.45 -45.13
C GLU A 505 -17.49 4.03 -44.26
N ASP A 506 -18.50 3.39 -44.85
CA ASP A 506 -19.71 2.96 -44.14
C ASP A 506 -19.44 1.83 -43.14
N GLU A 507 -18.59 0.85 -43.49
CA GLU A 507 -18.22 -0.23 -42.57
C GLU A 507 -17.49 0.30 -41.32
N VAL A 508 -16.67 1.34 -41.47
CA VAL A 508 -15.97 1.97 -40.33
C VAL A 508 -16.97 2.63 -39.38
N LEU A 509 -17.97 3.32 -39.93
CA LEU A 509 -19.02 3.95 -39.13
C LEU A 509 -19.94 2.90 -38.48
N ASP A 510 -20.27 1.81 -39.16
CA ASP A 510 -21.05 0.70 -38.60
C ASP A 510 -20.37 0.13 -37.36
N VAL A 511 -19.06 -0.10 -37.40
CA VAL A 511 -18.27 -0.61 -36.26
C VAL A 511 -18.30 0.38 -35.09
N LEU A 512 -18.12 1.67 -35.33
CA LEU A 512 -18.14 2.69 -34.27
C LEU A 512 -19.54 2.87 -33.66
N GLU A 513 -20.60 2.84 -34.48
CA GLU A 513 -21.99 2.86 -34.02
C GLU A 513 -22.32 1.61 -33.20
N GLN A 514 -21.83 0.42 -33.61
CA GLN A 514 -21.97 -0.81 -32.85
C GLN A 514 -21.29 -0.72 -31.47
N ILE A 515 -20.10 -0.13 -31.38
CA ILE A 515 -19.39 0.08 -30.11
C ILE A 515 -20.14 1.05 -29.20
N LEU A 516 -20.74 2.10 -29.76
CA LEU A 516 -21.52 3.09 -29.03
C LEU A 516 -22.82 2.50 -28.44
N HIS A 517 -23.48 1.61 -29.17
CA HIS A 517 -24.72 0.95 -28.75
C HIS A 517 -24.48 -0.32 -27.91
N SER A 518 -23.28 -0.89 -27.95
CA SER A 518 -22.95 -2.11 -27.20
C SER A 518 -23.05 -1.90 -25.68
N ASN A 519 -23.64 -2.87 -24.99
CA ASN A 519 -23.68 -2.91 -23.53
C ASN A 519 -22.34 -3.30 -22.90
N LEU A 520 -21.43 -3.90 -23.69
CA LEU A 520 -20.10 -4.31 -23.23
C LEU A 520 -19.14 -3.11 -23.13
N SER A 521 -19.46 -2.00 -23.79
CA SER A 521 -18.59 -0.83 -23.85
C SER A 521 -18.65 0.00 -22.57
N LEU A 522 -17.48 0.27 -21.99
CA LEU A 522 -17.32 1.21 -20.88
C LEU A 522 -17.67 2.64 -21.31
N LEU A 523 -18.00 3.47 -20.32
CA LEU A 523 -18.30 4.89 -20.55
C LEU A 523 -17.16 5.60 -21.29
N THR A 524 -15.93 5.40 -20.82
CA THR A 524 -14.70 5.94 -21.43
C THR A 524 -14.53 5.48 -22.89
N THR A 525 -14.87 4.24 -23.21
CA THR A 525 -14.81 3.71 -24.58
C THR A 525 -15.83 4.41 -25.49
N ARG A 526 -17.05 4.66 -25.00
CA ARG A 526 -18.09 5.42 -25.74
C ARG A 526 -17.68 6.87 -25.96
N GLU A 527 -17.06 7.46 -24.95
CA GLU A 527 -16.44 8.77 -24.99
C GLU A 527 -15.37 8.86 -26.10
N TYR A 528 -14.45 7.89 -26.17
CA TYR A 528 -13.47 7.79 -27.26
C TYR A 528 -14.15 7.65 -28.63
N ALA A 529 -15.21 6.83 -28.72
CA ALA A 529 -15.93 6.60 -29.97
C ALA A 529 -16.62 7.86 -30.48
N LEU A 530 -17.29 8.62 -29.61
CA LEU A 530 -17.93 9.88 -29.99
C LEU A 530 -16.91 10.91 -30.48
N THR A 531 -15.76 11.01 -29.81
CA THR A 531 -14.65 11.86 -30.24
C THR A 531 -14.05 11.40 -31.58
N ALA A 532 -13.92 10.09 -31.79
CA ALA A 532 -13.43 9.53 -33.05
C ALA A 532 -14.39 9.81 -34.22
N ILE A 533 -15.70 9.64 -34.02
CA ILE A 533 -16.74 10.00 -35.00
C ILE A 533 -16.66 11.49 -35.35
N MET A 534 -16.45 12.35 -34.35
CA MET A 534 -16.24 13.77 -34.60
C MET A 534 -14.94 14.03 -35.38
N LYS A 535 -13.85 13.31 -35.12
CA LYS A 535 -12.60 13.42 -35.89
C LYS A 535 -12.71 12.86 -37.31
N LEU A 536 -13.57 11.86 -37.55
CA LEU A 536 -13.83 11.32 -38.88
C LEU A 536 -14.62 12.29 -39.75
N SER A 537 -15.45 13.14 -39.16
CA SER A 537 -16.22 14.15 -39.91
C SER A 537 -15.36 15.17 -40.68
N THR A 538 -14.09 15.37 -40.29
CA THR A 538 -13.13 16.21 -41.02
C THR A 538 -12.30 15.44 -42.03
N ARG A 539 -12.20 14.12 -41.87
CA ARG A 539 -11.35 13.23 -42.68
C ARG A 539 -12.13 12.56 -43.81
N LEU A 540 -13.38 12.18 -43.54
CA LEU A 540 -14.32 11.59 -44.48
C LEU A 540 -15.11 12.69 -45.20
N GLN A 541 -15.20 12.60 -46.52
CA GLN A 541 -15.90 13.60 -47.33
C GLN A 541 -17.36 13.20 -47.61
N ASN A 542 -17.65 11.91 -47.74
CA ASN A 542 -18.96 11.45 -48.23
C ASN A 542 -19.98 11.16 -47.11
N SER A 543 -19.51 10.80 -45.90
CA SER A 543 -20.36 10.25 -44.84
C SER A 543 -20.77 11.23 -43.73
N THR A 544 -20.56 12.54 -43.93
CA THR A 544 -20.76 13.58 -42.89
C THR A 544 -22.19 13.71 -42.38
N ASN A 545 -23.20 13.52 -43.24
CA ASN A 545 -24.60 13.60 -42.84
C ASN A 545 -25.02 12.48 -41.86
N ARG A 546 -24.46 11.27 -42.05
CA ARG A 546 -24.69 10.11 -41.18
C ARG A 546 -24.08 10.34 -39.80
N ILE A 547 -22.83 10.79 -39.77
CA ILE A 547 -22.11 11.16 -38.55
C ILE A 547 -22.87 12.24 -37.77
N ARG A 548 -23.42 13.27 -38.44
CA ARG A 548 -24.23 14.33 -37.80
C ARG A 548 -25.44 13.73 -37.08
N LYS A 549 -26.13 12.76 -37.70
CA LYS A 549 -27.29 12.07 -37.11
C LYS A 549 -26.89 11.22 -35.91
N ALA A 550 -25.77 10.50 -35.98
CA ALA A 550 -25.27 9.71 -34.87
C ALA A 550 -24.97 10.59 -33.65
N VAL A 551 -24.27 11.72 -33.83
CA VAL A 551 -23.95 12.67 -32.76
C VAL A 551 -25.20 13.30 -32.15
N SER A 552 -26.20 13.68 -32.96
CA SER A 552 -27.40 14.36 -32.45
C SER A 552 -28.26 13.47 -31.55
N ILE A 553 -28.30 12.15 -31.79
CA ILE A 553 -29.04 11.19 -30.95
C ILE A 553 -28.43 11.14 -29.54
N TYR A 554 -27.10 11.16 -29.46
CA TYR A 554 -26.37 11.11 -28.18
C TYR A 554 -26.45 12.42 -27.36
N GLY A 555 -26.99 13.52 -27.92
CA GLY A 555 -27.26 14.75 -27.16
C GLY A 555 -28.34 14.61 -26.08
N SER A 556 -29.03 13.47 -26.04
CA SER A 556 -30.03 13.11 -25.02
C SER A 556 -29.59 11.95 -24.12
N SER A 557 -28.29 11.62 -24.09
CA SER A 557 -27.78 10.59 -23.19
C SER A 557 -27.96 10.96 -21.73
N LEU A 558 -28.17 9.94 -20.89
CA LEU A 558 -28.23 10.11 -19.42
C LEU A 558 -26.87 10.47 -18.82
N ASP A 559 -25.79 10.12 -19.51
CA ASP A 559 -24.44 10.42 -19.07
C ASP A 559 -24.06 11.87 -19.41
N VAL A 560 -23.60 12.61 -18.40
CA VAL A 560 -23.28 14.03 -18.48
C VAL A 560 -22.14 14.30 -19.48
N GLU A 561 -21.12 13.45 -19.51
CA GLU A 561 -19.96 13.68 -20.37
C GLU A 561 -20.36 13.46 -21.83
N LEU A 562 -20.95 12.29 -22.13
CA LEU A 562 -21.41 11.97 -23.48
C LEU A 562 -22.42 13.01 -23.99
N GLN A 563 -23.31 13.48 -23.11
CA GLN A 563 -24.29 14.50 -23.43
C GLN A 563 -23.58 15.82 -23.78
N GLN A 564 -22.64 16.24 -22.94
CA GLN A 564 -21.89 17.47 -23.14
C GLN A 564 -21.11 17.43 -24.47
N ARG A 565 -20.34 16.36 -24.72
CA ARG A 565 -19.61 16.18 -25.99
C ARG A 565 -20.55 16.19 -27.19
N ALA A 566 -21.67 15.46 -27.12
CA ALA A 566 -22.62 15.38 -28.22
C ALA A 566 -23.28 16.73 -28.53
N VAL A 567 -23.65 17.51 -27.51
CA VAL A 567 -24.23 18.85 -27.67
C VAL A 567 -23.19 19.83 -28.23
N GLU A 568 -21.96 19.82 -27.71
CA GLU A 568 -20.87 20.66 -28.22
C GLU A 568 -20.53 20.33 -29.68
N TYR A 569 -20.41 19.05 -30.02
CA TYR A 569 -20.16 18.59 -31.38
C TYR A 569 -21.33 18.93 -32.32
N SER A 570 -22.58 18.77 -31.87
CA SER A 570 -23.77 19.17 -32.63
C SER A 570 -23.78 20.68 -32.90
N ALA A 571 -23.41 21.51 -31.91
CA ALA A 571 -23.27 22.95 -32.10
C ALA A 571 -22.21 23.30 -33.15
N LEU A 572 -21.09 22.58 -33.19
CA LEU A 572 -20.07 22.73 -34.24
C LEU A 572 -20.61 22.39 -35.63
N PHE A 573 -21.39 21.31 -35.76
CA PHE A 573 -22.05 20.94 -37.03
C PHE A 573 -23.08 21.97 -37.50
N MET A 574 -23.77 22.66 -36.59
CA MET A 574 -24.86 23.59 -36.92
C MET A 574 -24.40 25.02 -37.15
N ARG A 575 -23.41 25.50 -36.39
CA ARG A 575 -23.00 26.92 -36.38
C ARG A 575 -21.61 27.20 -36.97
N PHE A 576 -20.69 26.23 -36.91
CA PHE A 576 -19.26 26.48 -37.20
C PHE A 576 -18.65 25.44 -38.16
N ASP A 577 -19.37 25.05 -39.20
CA ASP A 577 -18.91 24.01 -40.15
C ASP A 577 -17.60 24.41 -40.89
N HIS A 578 -17.34 25.71 -41.03
CA HIS A 578 -16.11 26.26 -41.60
C HIS A 578 -14.86 26.12 -40.70
N MET A 579 -15.02 25.98 -39.37
CA MET A 579 -13.90 25.84 -38.43
C MET A 579 -13.38 24.39 -38.32
N ARG A 580 -14.09 23.45 -38.94
CA ARG A 580 -13.82 22.01 -38.85
C ARG A 580 -12.50 21.58 -39.49
N SER A 581 -12.16 22.15 -40.64
CA SER A 581 -10.98 21.75 -41.44
C SER A 581 -9.63 22.13 -40.81
N ARG A 582 -9.63 22.97 -39.77
CA ARG A 582 -8.41 23.54 -39.17
C ARG A 582 -7.78 22.66 -38.08
N ASN A 583 -8.49 21.62 -37.62
CA ASN A 583 -8.06 20.75 -36.53
C ASN A 583 -7.26 19.51 -37.00
N LYS A 584 -6.19 19.72 -37.77
CA LYS A 584 -5.10 18.72 -37.81
C LYS A 584 -4.22 18.98 -36.59
N ILE A 585 -4.39 18.21 -35.53
CA ILE A 585 -3.47 18.24 -34.39
C ILE A 585 -2.11 17.78 -34.91
N LYS A 586 -1.22 18.72 -35.23
CA LYS A 586 0.21 18.44 -35.34
C LYS A 586 0.72 18.30 -33.91
N ILE A 587 0.93 17.07 -33.45
CA ILE A 587 1.78 16.80 -32.29
C ILE A 587 3.22 17.09 -32.74
N ASN A 588 3.57 18.39 -32.78
CA ASN A 588 4.94 18.82 -32.98
C ASN A 588 5.63 18.81 -31.61
N GLY A 589 6.08 17.64 -31.21
CA GLY A 589 7.01 17.47 -30.09
C GLY A 589 8.14 16.55 -30.53
N LYS A 590 9.33 17.12 -30.78
CA LYS A 590 10.56 16.32 -30.75
C LYS A 590 10.70 15.81 -29.32
N PHE A 591 10.20 14.61 -29.05
CA PHE A 591 10.43 13.94 -27.77
C PHE A 591 11.74 13.17 -27.86
N SER A 592 12.80 13.78 -27.33
CA SER A 592 14.12 13.19 -27.19
C SER A 592 14.05 11.95 -26.30
N ASN A 593 14.57 10.84 -26.82
CA ASN A 593 14.64 9.54 -26.15
C ASN A 593 15.24 9.64 -24.73
N GLY A 594 14.60 8.94 -23.78
CA GLY A 594 15.27 8.38 -22.60
C GLY A 594 15.11 9.12 -21.27
N ALA A 595 14.84 10.42 -21.25
CA ALA A 595 14.71 11.18 -19.99
C ALA A 595 13.24 11.43 -19.56
N LEU A 596 12.29 11.35 -20.50
CA LEU A 596 10.93 11.86 -20.29
C LEU A 596 9.97 10.93 -19.55
N ILE A 597 10.27 9.65 -19.38
CA ILE A 597 9.40 8.75 -18.57
C ILE A 597 9.61 9.04 -17.08
N GLN A 598 10.85 9.39 -16.70
CA GLN A 598 11.14 9.87 -15.36
C GLN A 598 10.60 11.30 -15.16
N ASP A 599 10.67 12.15 -16.18
CA ASP A 599 10.04 13.49 -16.11
C ASP A 599 8.52 13.48 -16.19
N ILE A 600 7.84 12.48 -16.78
CA ILE A 600 6.37 12.37 -16.72
C ILE A 600 5.95 11.87 -15.33
N LEU A 601 6.68 10.91 -14.74
CA LEU A 601 6.47 10.51 -13.34
C LEU A 601 6.86 11.62 -12.35
N PHE A 602 7.83 12.49 -12.69
CA PHE A 602 8.25 13.64 -11.90
C PHE A 602 7.35 14.86 -12.13
N GLN A 603 6.77 15.05 -13.32
CA GLN A 603 5.81 16.11 -13.63
C GLN A 603 4.43 15.81 -13.06
N VAL A 604 4.01 14.55 -12.92
CA VAL A 604 2.80 14.23 -12.16
C VAL A 604 2.98 14.53 -10.66
N ASN A 605 4.21 14.42 -10.15
CA ASN A 605 4.54 14.84 -8.78
C ASN A 605 4.73 16.37 -8.65
N ASN A 606 5.28 17.04 -9.66
CA ASN A 606 5.51 18.49 -9.65
C ASN A 606 4.28 19.31 -10.08
N LEU A 607 3.34 18.77 -10.86
CA LEU A 607 2.02 19.40 -11.09
C LEU A 607 1.17 19.39 -9.82
N LEU A 608 1.49 18.51 -8.87
CA LEU A 608 0.96 18.54 -7.51
C LEU A 608 1.59 19.64 -6.65
N ASP A 609 2.80 20.10 -6.99
CA ASP A 609 3.56 21.14 -6.27
C ASP A 609 3.41 22.54 -6.92
N LEU A 610 3.10 22.61 -8.22
CA LEU A 610 2.99 23.86 -9.00
C LEU A 610 1.61 24.54 -8.92
N LEU A 611 0.68 24.03 -8.11
CA LEU A 611 -0.51 24.76 -7.66
C LEU A 611 -0.26 25.53 -6.35
N GLY A 612 0.98 25.49 -5.83
CA GLY A 612 1.48 26.38 -4.79
C GLY A 612 2.53 27.35 -5.36
N ASP A 613 2.08 28.57 -5.64
CA ASP A 613 2.86 29.79 -5.91
C ASP A 613 3.75 29.89 -7.16
N SER A 614 3.51 30.99 -7.88
CA SER A 614 4.36 31.55 -8.91
C SER A 614 5.28 32.61 -8.29
N ASN A 615 6.60 32.49 -8.47
CA ASN A 615 7.47 33.53 -9.06
C ASN A 615 8.95 33.11 -9.06
N ILE A 616 9.56 33.19 -10.24
CA ILE A 616 10.96 32.91 -10.59
C ILE A 616 11.69 34.28 -10.60
N ASN A 617 12.88 34.54 -10.01
CA ASN A 617 14.23 34.15 -10.48
C ASN A 617 15.36 34.84 -9.60
N PRO A 618 16.69 34.71 -9.85
CA PRO A 618 17.62 33.95 -9.00
C PRO A 618 18.82 34.75 -8.43
N ALA A 619 19.39 34.34 -7.29
CA ALA A 619 20.83 34.55 -6.98
C ALA A 619 21.29 33.75 -5.74
N ARG A 620 22.53 33.27 -5.80
CA ARG A 620 23.30 32.57 -4.75
C ARG A 620 23.43 33.39 -3.46
N SER A 621 23.18 32.76 -2.30
CA SER A 621 24.13 32.59 -1.18
C SER A 621 23.41 32.22 0.14
N VAL A 622 24.08 31.33 0.90
CA VAL A 622 23.93 30.88 2.30
C VAL A 622 22.85 31.55 3.18
N PRO A 623 21.97 30.82 3.90
CA PRO A 623 21.18 31.40 4.98
C PRO A 623 21.82 31.18 6.36
N GLN A 624 22.22 32.28 6.99
CA GLN A 624 22.26 32.46 8.45
C GLN A 624 20.85 32.82 8.96
N GLU A 625 20.55 32.39 10.18
CA GLU A 625 19.33 32.70 10.94
C GLU A 625 19.08 34.22 11.08
N SER A 626 17.84 34.66 10.85
CA SER A 626 17.28 35.84 11.52
C SER A 626 15.75 35.82 11.55
N LYS A 627 15.20 36.27 12.69
CA LYS A 627 13.80 36.25 13.12
C LYS A 627 13.00 37.45 12.58
N VAL A 628 11.73 37.23 12.21
CA VAL A 628 10.61 38.20 12.32
C VAL A 628 9.26 37.43 12.42
N PRO A 629 8.11 38.01 12.83
CA PRO A 629 7.39 37.62 14.04
C PRO A 629 6.08 36.85 13.79
N GLN A 630 5.68 36.07 14.80
CA GLN A 630 4.43 35.32 14.87
C GLN A 630 3.24 36.26 15.16
N THR A 631 2.26 36.31 14.25
CA THR A 631 0.88 36.77 14.53
C THR A 631 -0.09 35.71 14.01
N GLY A 632 -0.28 34.67 14.82
CA GLY A 632 -1.25 33.60 14.57
C GLY A 632 -1.76 32.93 15.85
N GLY A 633 -1.43 33.51 17.02
CA GLY A 633 -1.74 32.96 18.34
C GLY A 633 -2.99 33.53 19.02
N GLU A 634 -3.64 34.55 18.47
CA GLU A 634 -4.59 35.35 19.26
C GLU A 634 -6.07 34.94 19.17
N LEU A 635 -6.41 33.89 18.40
CA LEU A 635 -7.80 33.39 18.29
C LEU A 635 -8.08 32.16 19.16
N LEU A 636 -7.05 31.55 19.77
CA LEU A 636 -7.19 30.34 20.60
C LEU A 636 -7.35 30.64 22.09
N ASP A 637 -7.10 31.89 22.52
CA ASP A 637 -7.08 32.29 23.94
C ASP A 637 -8.37 32.99 24.39
N LEU A 638 -9.23 33.41 23.47
CA LEU A 638 -10.49 34.12 23.77
C LEU A 638 -11.73 33.21 23.94
N LEU A 639 -11.56 31.88 23.85
CA LEU A 639 -12.64 30.88 23.92
C LEU A 639 -12.76 30.18 25.30
N GLY A 640 -12.11 30.73 26.33
CA GLY A 640 -12.15 30.20 27.70
C GLY A 640 -13.49 30.46 28.40
N GLY A 641 -14.50 29.62 28.14
CA GLY A 641 -15.80 29.85 28.76
C GLY A 641 -16.82 28.72 28.73
N LEU A 642 -16.46 27.45 28.52
CA LEU A 642 -17.36 26.31 28.83
C LEU A 642 -16.56 25.08 29.28
N ASN A 643 -16.71 24.72 30.56
CA ASN A 643 -16.13 23.53 31.17
C ASN A 643 -16.76 22.24 30.62
N LEU A 644 -15.99 21.44 29.89
CA LEU A 644 -16.16 20.00 29.74
C LEU A 644 -14.75 19.37 29.73
N ALA A 645 -14.40 18.68 30.81
CA ALA A 645 -13.09 18.06 30.99
C ALA A 645 -12.87 16.93 29.97
N GLY A 646 -11.77 17.02 29.22
CA GLY A 646 -11.29 16.00 28.28
C GLY A 646 -10.24 16.58 27.33
N GLU A 647 -9.03 16.04 27.38
CA GLU A 647 -7.79 16.58 26.80
C GLU A 647 -7.82 16.88 25.28
N LYS A 648 -6.94 17.82 24.90
CA LYS A 648 -6.76 18.44 23.59
C LYS A 648 -5.83 17.58 22.72
N VAL A 649 -6.19 17.33 21.45
CA VAL A 649 -5.32 16.72 20.44
C VAL A 649 -5.19 17.68 19.25
N PHE A 650 -3.96 18.01 18.87
CA PHE A 650 -3.62 18.77 17.66
C PHE A 650 -3.75 17.88 16.42
N TYR A 651 -4.53 18.29 15.43
CA TYR A 651 -4.46 17.72 14.07
C TYR A 651 -3.68 18.67 13.16
N ARG A 652 -2.49 18.25 12.76
CA ARG A 652 -1.76 18.74 11.58
C ARG A 652 -2.39 18.05 10.36
N MET A 653 -2.79 18.80 9.34
CA MET A 653 -3.37 18.27 8.10
C MET A 653 -2.51 17.13 7.53
N ARG A 654 -3.11 15.94 7.34
CA ARG A 654 -2.55 14.81 6.58
C ARG A 654 -3.68 14.05 5.88
N ASN A 655 -3.72 14.21 4.55
CA ASN A 655 -4.40 13.48 3.46
C ASN A 655 -5.88 13.00 3.53
N PRO A 656 -6.61 13.02 2.38
CA PRO A 656 -8.04 12.79 2.28
C PRO A 656 -8.37 11.35 1.84
N LEU A 657 -8.39 10.39 2.77
CA LEU A 657 -8.69 8.97 2.44
C LEU A 657 -9.85 8.35 3.25
N LEU A 658 -10.69 9.17 3.88
CA LEU A 658 -11.88 8.68 4.61
C LEU A 658 -13.22 8.95 3.91
N PHE A 659 -13.20 9.68 2.80
CA PHE A 659 -14.38 9.92 1.97
C PHE A 659 -14.08 9.49 0.54
N PRO A 660 -14.89 8.62 -0.09
CA PRO A 660 -14.74 8.33 -1.50
C PRO A 660 -14.94 9.62 -2.31
N ASN A 661 -13.97 9.94 -3.16
CA ASN A 661 -14.06 11.00 -4.16
C ASN A 661 -14.91 10.48 -5.34
N SER A 662 -16.21 10.42 -5.15
CA SER A 662 -17.19 10.16 -6.22
C SER A 662 -18.28 11.22 -6.15
N ILE A 663 -18.40 12.04 -7.20
CA ILE A 663 -19.41 13.13 -7.32
C ILE A 663 -20.66 12.60 -8.04
N VAL A 664 -20.99 11.32 -7.91
CA VAL A 664 -22.26 10.78 -8.41
C VAL A 664 -22.89 9.92 -7.34
N GLU A 665 -23.35 10.56 -6.27
CA GLU A 665 -24.27 9.93 -5.33
C GLU A 665 -25.70 10.28 -5.76
N SER A 666 -26.52 9.25 -5.94
CA SER A 666 -27.95 9.45 -6.19
C SER A 666 -28.61 9.91 -4.89
N PHE A 667 -29.22 11.10 -4.90
CA PHE A 667 -29.86 11.69 -3.72
C PHE A 667 -31.31 11.20 -3.58
N ASN A 668 -31.79 11.12 -2.34
CA ASN A 668 -33.21 10.96 -2.03
C ASN A 668 -33.82 12.33 -1.75
N ILE A 669 -34.90 12.68 -2.44
CA ILE A 669 -35.71 13.87 -2.12
C ILE A 669 -36.63 13.47 -0.97
N ALA A 670 -36.08 13.42 0.25
CA ALA A 670 -36.89 13.61 1.44
C ALA A 670 -36.93 15.11 1.68
N ASP A 671 -38.12 15.72 1.74
CA ASP A 671 -38.30 17.16 2.00
C ASP A 671 -37.83 17.50 3.42
N ILE A 672 -36.52 17.67 3.59
CA ILE A 672 -35.93 18.24 4.81
C ILE A 672 -36.03 19.77 4.66
N PRO A 673 -36.69 20.48 5.60
CA PRO A 673 -36.86 21.93 5.49
C PRO A 673 -35.52 22.67 5.58
N SER A 674 -35.32 23.69 4.74
CA SER A 674 -34.16 24.57 4.83
C SER A 674 -34.20 25.42 6.11
N ILE A 675 -33.03 25.81 6.61
CA ILE A 675 -32.92 26.71 7.77
C ILE A 675 -32.05 27.92 7.42
N ILE A 676 -32.37 29.06 8.03
CA ILE A 676 -31.53 30.26 7.95
C ILE A 676 -30.48 30.14 9.06
N ALA A 677 -29.23 29.92 8.67
CA ALA A 677 -28.12 29.73 9.60
C ALA A 677 -27.59 31.08 10.14
N TYR A 678 -27.69 32.14 9.34
CA TYR A 678 -27.23 33.48 9.69
C TYR A 678 -27.96 34.52 8.83
N ASP A 679 -28.43 35.62 9.43
CA ASP A 679 -29.08 36.73 8.73
C ASP A 679 -28.82 38.05 9.47
N GLN A 680 -27.64 38.64 9.24
CA GLN A 680 -27.24 39.92 9.84
C GLN A 680 -26.31 40.69 8.90
N ASN A 681 -26.28 42.02 9.02
CA ASN A 681 -25.41 42.93 8.24
C ASN A 681 -25.57 42.79 6.71
N GLY A 682 -26.76 42.42 6.25
CA GLY A 682 -27.08 42.24 4.83
C GLY A 682 -26.53 40.94 4.22
N LEU A 683 -25.83 40.10 4.99
CA LEU A 683 -25.42 38.77 4.58
C LEU A 683 -26.41 37.74 5.13
N LYS A 684 -27.07 37.01 4.24
CA LYS A 684 -27.99 35.92 4.56
C LYS A 684 -27.39 34.58 4.14
N ILE A 685 -27.39 33.61 5.05
CA ILE A 685 -26.90 32.25 4.84
C ILE A 685 -28.03 31.27 5.08
N GLU A 686 -28.38 30.52 4.04
CA GLU A 686 -29.38 29.46 4.08
C GLU A 686 -28.71 28.09 3.95
N PHE A 687 -29.16 27.12 4.74
CA PHE A 687 -28.77 25.72 4.64
C PHE A 687 -29.92 24.90 4.06
N SER A 688 -29.65 24.21 2.95
CA SER A 688 -30.51 23.13 2.44
C SER A 688 -29.84 21.78 2.67
N PHE A 689 -30.66 20.74 2.82
CA PHE A 689 -30.21 19.43 3.27
C PHE A 689 -30.55 18.35 2.25
N GLU A 690 -29.58 17.49 1.96
CA GLU A 690 -29.76 16.32 1.09
C GLU A 690 -29.13 15.08 1.74
N ARG A 691 -29.76 13.91 1.57
CA ARG A 691 -29.28 12.64 2.14
C ARG A 691 -28.83 11.70 1.03
N SER A 692 -27.67 11.07 1.23
CA SER A 692 -27.15 10.06 0.32
C SER A 692 -28.02 8.80 0.33
N LYS A 693 -28.30 8.21 -0.83
CA LYS A 693 -28.91 6.86 -0.92
C LYS A 693 -27.93 5.75 -0.54
N ALA A 694 -26.62 5.99 -0.67
CA ALA A 694 -25.60 4.98 -0.41
C ALA A 694 -25.31 4.82 1.09
N ASN A 695 -25.36 5.91 1.86
CA ASN A 695 -25.10 5.92 3.29
C ASN A 695 -26.12 6.80 4.02
N LEU A 696 -27.09 6.17 4.70
CA LEU A 696 -28.11 6.86 5.48
C LEU A 696 -27.54 7.68 6.66
N ASN A 697 -26.30 7.47 7.07
CA ASN A 697 -25.66 8.25 8.14
C ASN A 697 -24.89 9.49 7.63
N MET A 698 -24.90 9.75 6.32
CA MET A 698 -24.20 10.87 5.68
C MET A 698 -25.21 11.95 5.24
N LEU A 699 -25.01 13.17 5.74
CA LEU A 699 -25.81 14.35 5.44
C LEU A 699 -25.00 15.33 4.60
N PHE A 700 -25.58 15.81 3.51
CA PHE A 700 -25.04 16.89 2.69
C PHE A 700 -25.77 18.18 3.06
N ILE A 701 -25.02 19.20 3.45
CA ILE A 701 -25.53 20.53 3.75
C ILE A 701 -25.01 21.46 2.68
N THR A 702 -25.92 22.00 1.86
CA THR A 702 -25.60 23.01 0.86
C THR A 702 -25.86 24.38 1.47
N LEU A 703 -24.79 25.13 1.69
CA LEU A 703 -24.83 26.51 2.09
C LEU A 703 -25.10 27.38 0.86
N ARG A 704 -25.99 28.36 1.00
CA ARG A 704 -26.20 29.45 0.04
C ARG A 704 -26.08 30.79 0.76
N ALA A 705 -25.03 31.55 0.42
CA ALA A 705 -24.80 32.90 0.92
C ALA A 705 -25.27 33.93 -0.11
N SER A 706 -26.15 34.85 0.29
CA SER A 706 -26.66 35.95 -0.51
C SER A 706 -26.44 37.29 0.19
N ASN A 707 -26.12 38.34 -0.56
CA ASN A 707 -25.84 39.67 -0.04
C ASN A 707 -26.90 40.68 -0.50
N SER A 708 -27.61 41.28 0.45
CA SER A 708 -28.64 42.30 0.21
C SER A 708 -28.10 43.74 0.22
N THR A 709 -26.80 43.97 0.43
CA THR A 709 -26.19 45.31 0.40
C THR A 709 -25.90 45.78 -1.03
N GLU A 710 -25.67 47.08 -1.20
CA GLU A 710 -25.38 47.72 -2.50
C GLU A 710 -23.94 47.50 -3.00
N THR A 711 -23.07 46.88 -2.19
CA THR A 711 -21.65 46.66 -2.50
C THR A 711 -21.25 45.20 -2.31
N ASP A 712 -20.43 44.66 -3.21
CA ASP A 712 -19.98 43.26 -3.15
C ASP A 712 -19.21 42.96 -1.86
N MET A 713 -19.39 41.76 -1.33
CA MET A 713 -18.59 41.24 -0.21
C MET A 713 -17.48 40.35 -0.77
N ASN A 714 -16.23 40.75 -0.58
CA ASN A 714 -15.07 40.05 -1.15
C ASN A 714 -14.38 39.17 -0.09
N ASN A 715 -13.52 38.25 -0.53
CA ASN A 715 -12.77 37.33 0.34
C ASN A 715 -13.66 36.54 1.31
N PHE A 716 -14.85 36.12 0.87
CA PHE A 716 -15.77 35.33 1.68
C PHE A 716 -15.16 33.95 1.96
N VAL A 717 -14.93 33.66 3.24
CA VAL A 717 -14.46 32.36 3.72
C VAL A 717 -15.33 31.91 4.88
N LEU A 718 -15.80 30.67 4.78
CA LEU A 718 -16.57 29.98 5.80
C LEU A 718 -15.70 28.90 6.46
N GLN A 719 -15.70 28.92 7.79
CA GLN A 719 -15.18 27.84 8.62
C GLN A 719 -16.31 27.28 9.48
N ALA A 720 -16.38 25.96 9.61
CA ALA A 720 -17.40 25.29 10.41
C ALA A 720 -16.77 24.24 11.35
N ALA A 721 -17.34 24.09 12.54
CA ALA A 721 -16.91 23.12 13.55
C ALA A 721 -18.13 22.38 14.14
N VAL A 722 -17.96 21.08 14.37
CA VAL A 722 -18.97 20.18 14.95
C VAL A 722 -18.37 19.39 16.14
N PRO A 723 -19.18 18.82 17.05
CA PRO A 723 -18.69 18.00 18.16
C PRO A 723 -17.87 16.78 17.69
N LYS A 724 -16.95 16.29 18.53
CA LYS A 724 -16.04 15.16 18.22
C LYS A 724 -16.75 13.85 17.79
N SER A 725 -18.04 13.71 18.08
CA SER A 725 -18.87 12.57 17.66
C SER A 725 -19.24 12.59 16.17
N PHE A 726 -19.02 13.70 15.47
CA PHE A 726 -19.31 13.89 14.05
C PHE A 726 -18.02 14.06 13.24
N GLN A 727 -18.02 13.62 11.98
CA GLN A 727 -16.94 13.95 11.03
C GLN A 727 -17.47 14.97 10.02
N LEU A 728 -16.76 16.09 9.86
CA LEU A 728 -17.11 17.17 8.95
C LEU A 728 -16.05 17.31 7.85
N GLN A 729 -16.51 17.41 6.60
CA GLN A 729 -15.68 17.76 5.45
C GLN A 729 -16.31 18.93 4.71
N LEU A 730 -15.60 20.06 4.59
CA LEU A 730 -16.01 21.20 3.76
C LEU A 730 -15.44 21.06 2.35
N MET A 731 -16.28 21.23 1.33
CA MET A 731 -15.84 21.35 -0.07
C MET A 731 -15.49 22.81 -0.38
N SER A 732 -14.77 23.05 -1.48
CA SER A 732 -14.45 24.41 -1.92
C SER A 732 -15.72 25.21 -2.25
N PRO A 733 -15.80 26.50 -1.88
CA PRO A 733 -16.92 27.35 -2.23
C PRO A 733 -16.95 27.62 -3.74
N SER A 734 -18.13 27.93 -4.28
CA SER A 734 -18.32 28.25 -5.71
C SER A 734 -17.66 29.57 -6.14
N GLY A 735 -17.27 30.41 -5.18
CA GLY A 735 -16.60 31.68 -5.42
C GLY A 735 -16.19 32.36 -4.11
N SER A 736 -15.31 33.36 -4.20
CA SER A 736 -14.81 34.14 -3.05
C SER A 736 -15.48 35.51 -2.90
N THR A 737 -16.42 35.85 -3.79
CA THR A 737 -17.15 37.13 -3.80
C THR A 737 -18.66 36.87 -3.76
N VAL A 738 -19.36 37.50 -2.82
CA VAL A 738 -20.83 37.47 -2.72
C VAL A 738 -21.38 38.74 -3.36
N PRO A 739 -22.02 38.66 -4.55
CA PRO A 739 -22.45 39.84 -5.31
C PRO A 739 -23.54 40.65 -4.60
N ALA A 740 -23.49 41.97 -4.75
CA ALA A 740 -24.46 42.93 -4.22
C ALA A 740 -25.88 42.70 -4.77
N VAL A 741 -26.89 43.24 -4.06
CA VAL A 741 -28.31 43.31 -4.48
C VAL A 741 -28.91 41.92 -4.79
N ASN A 742 -28.41 40.87 -4.14
CA ASN A 742 -28.79 39.47 -4.39
C ASN A 742 -28.64 39.04 -5.86
N SER A 743 -27.74 39.68 -6.62
CA SER A 743 -27.51 39.38 -8.04
C SER A 743 -26.88 38.00 -8.27
N GLY A 744 -26.26 37.42 -7.24
CA GLY A 744 -25.75 36.06 -7.22
C GLY A 744 -25.62 35.52 -5.80
N ALA A 745 -25.30 34.24 -5.67
CA ALA A 745 -25.07 33.60 -4.38
C ALA A 745 -23.82 32.72 -4.43
N VAL A 746 -23.05 32.70 -3.33
CA VAL A 746 -21.96 31.75 -3.16
C VAL A 746 -22.54 30.48 -2.54
N THR A 747 -22.24 29.33 -3.14
CA THR A 747 -22.67 28.03 -2.63
C THR A 747 -21.48 27.23 -2.15
N GLN A 748 -21.64 26.49 -1.05
CA GLN A 748 -20.60 25.62 -0.53
C GLN A 748 -21.23 24.36 0.08
N ILE A 749 -20.68 23.20 -0.26
CA ILE A 749 -21.21 21.91 0.20
C ILE A 749 -20.39 21.43 1.40
N MET A 750 -21.07 20.99 2.44
CA MET A 750 -20.49 20.35 3.62
C MET A 750 -21.02 18.93 3.74
N ARG A 751 -20.13 17.98 3.99
CA ARG A 751 -20.48 16.58 4.29
C ARG A 751 -20.34 16.36 5.79
N VAL A 752 -21.41 15.88 6.41
CA VAL A 752 -21.43 15.54 7.84
C VAL A 752 -21.78 14.07 7.99
N LEU A 753 -20.89 13.30 8.62
CA LEU A 753 -21.14 11.90 8.97
C LEU A 753 -21.57 11.82 10.45
N ASN A 754 -22.75 11.26 10.68
CA ASN A 754 -23.33 11.05 12.00
C ASN A 754 -23.48 9.54 12.29
N SER A 755 -22.44 8.92 12.83
CA SER A 755 -22.45 7.48 13.13
C SER A 755 -23.27 7.11 14.38
N GLN A 756 -23.59 8.07 15.25
CA GLN A 756 -24.22 7.84 16.56
C GLN A 756 -25.66 8.41 16.67
N LYS A 757 -26.21 8.98 15.59
CA LYS A 757 -27.55 9.61 15.53
C LYS A 757 -27.83 10.63 16.65
N HIS A 758 -26.80 11.37 17.06
CA HIS A 758 -26.95 12.47 18.01
C HIS A 758 -27.45 13.74 17.29
N PRO A 759 -28.11 14.67 18.02
CA PRO A 759 -28.54 15.95 17.45
C PRO A 759 -27.34 16.78 17.01
N LEU A 760 -27.38 17.29 15.78
CA LEU A 760 -26.30 18.09 15.19
C LEU A 760 -26.27 19.49 15.82
N ARG A 761 -25.08 19.97 16.15
CA ARG A 761 -24.80 21.37 16.53
C ARG A 761 -23.56 21.83 15.78
N MET A 762 -23.57 23.06 15.28
CA MET A 762 -22.50 23.57 14.42
C MET A 762 -22.13 25.00 14.82
N ARG A 763 -20.82 25.27 14.93
CA ARG A 763 -20.30 26.64 15.06
C ARG A 763 -19.75 27.09 13.73
N LEU A 764 -20.13 28.27 13.28
CA LEU A 764 -19.68 28.89 12.05
C LEU A 764 -18.80 30.11 12.37
N LYS A 765 -17.73 30.27 11.62
CA LYS A 765 -16.92 31.48 11.56
C LYS A 765 -16.89 31.97 10.11
N LEU A 766 -17.36 33.20 9.90
CA LEU A 766 -17.47 33.88 8.63
C LEU A 766 -16.45 35.01 8.59
N THR A 767 -15.65 35.07 7.54
CA THR A 767 -14.75 36.19 7.28
C THR A 767 -15.01 36.74 5.89
N TYR A 768 -15.23 38.04 5.77
CA TYR A 768 -15.44 38.72 4.49
C TYR A 768 -15.01 40.19 4.60
N SER A 769 -14.69 40.82 3.46
CA SER A 769 -14.44 42.26 3.39
C SER A 769 -15.62 42.98 2.77
N HIS A 770 -16.09 44.04 3.43
CA HIS A 770 -17.17 44.89 2.95
C HIS A 770 -16.72 46.35 3.03
N ARG A 771 -16.72 47.07 1.90
CA ARG A 771 -16.15 48.43 1.77
C ARG A 771 -14.71 48.54 2.29
N GLU A 772 -13.87 47.55 1.93
CA GLU A 772 -12.45 47.42 2.34
C GLU A 772 -12.19 47.21 3.84
N ALA A 773 -13.23 47.12 4.68
CA ALA A 773 -13.10 46.72 6.07
C ALA A 773 -13.23 45.19 6.21
N PRO A 774 -12.27 44.49 6.86
CA PRO A 774 -12.40 43.08 7.18
C PRO A 774 -13.41 42.89 8.32
N ILE A 775 -14.38 42.01 8.12
CA ILE A 775 -15.41 41.65 9.10
C ILE A 775 -15.26 40.16 9.40
N GLU A 776 -15.17 39.84 10.70
CA GLU A 776 -15.19 38.46 11.21
C GLU A 776 -16.40 38.28 12.12
N VAL A 777 -17.20 37.24 11.87
CA VAL A 777 -18.40 36.92 12.65
C VAL A 777 -18.40 35.45 13.05
N MET A 778 -18.74 35.17 14.31
CA MET A 778 -18.99 33.82 14.79
C MET A 778 -20.48 33.64 15.09
N SER A 779 -21.05 32.50 14.67
CA SER A 779 -22.44 32.13 14.97
C SER A 779 -22.55 30.66 15.36
N GLU A 780 -23.53 30.32 16.21
CA GLU A 780 -23.85 28.94 16.56
C GLU A 780 -25.21 28.55 15.98
N VAL A 781 -25.27 27.43 15.26
CA VAL A 781 -26.49 26.83 14.73
C VAL A 781 -26.79 25.59 15.55
N ASN A 782 -27.85 25.66 16.37
CA ASN A 782 -28.23 24.60 17.31
C ASN A 782 -29.58 23.93 16.97
N GLU A 783 -30.38 24.51 16.07
CA GLU A 783 -31.75 24.07 15.74
C GLU A 783 -31.81 23.42 14.34
N PHE A 784 -31.12 22.29 14.16
CA PHE A 784 -31.25 21.51 12.92
C PHE A 784 -32.57 20.71 12.93
N PRO A 785 -33.27 20.57 11.78
CA PRO A 785 -34.48 19.77 11.69
C PRO A 785 -34.24 18.33 12.18
N PRO A 786 -35.18 17.69 12.91
CA PRO A 786 -35.02 16.32 13.40
C PRO A 786 -34.74 15.33 12.25
N GLN A 787 -35.36 15.56 11.09
CA GLN A 787 -35.16 14.76 9.88
C GLN A 787 -33.72 14.81 9.32
N ALA A 788 -32.92 15.80 9.73
CA ALA A 788 -31.52 15.94 9.32
C ALA A 788 -30.56 15.02 10.12
N TRP A 789 -30.94 14.57 11.32
CA TRP A 789 -30.05 13.76 12.19
C TRP A 789 -30.65 12.43 12.68
N GLU A 790 -31.97 12.22 12.59
CA GLU A 790 -32.64 10.91 12.79
C GLU A 790 -32.40 9.95 11.62
#